data_AF-A0A5J5MJ53-F1
#
_entry.id   AF-A0A5J5MJ53-F1
#
_cell.length_a   1.000
_cell.length_b   1.000
_cell.length_c   1.000
_cell.angle_alpha   90.00
_cell.angle_beta   90.00
_cell.angle_gamma   90.00
#
_symmetry.space_group_name_H-M   'P 1'
#
loop_
_entity.id
_entity.type
_entity.pdbx_description
1 polymer ?
#
loop_
_entity_poly.entity_id
_entity_poly.type
_entity_poly.pdbx_seq_one_letter_code
_entity_poly.pdbx_strand_id
1 'polypeptide(L)'
;MSFGEPYQEAYDHLLEAPVTREQLNHYRNVAEAARSELAATLVKFESAQSELRELRSKMLSKEVSCQELKAEMESYKENNARKSSLLISLRDRVQELEEESAALSTSKIRTEITAQSAIKENQELKKKVVELDEKLQKCLKENEENKNQVSQNCRKHEEFLAQLRDCLDPEKNEKASDEDLILKDLLGAVEAKEALEREVKVFQERLLAGQRVWDASKQELSLLKRNSLELEKSLKASLEATAASQTELCSFREKIAALLRGSSGTLRPSENAILERIREMGSQEESGKQMVSQLEAQISKLVEQLGNESQFHQKALQRAQKAENKLETLQGQLTHLEEELVSGGVLRDDLNFEKQKYLKFLDQLSEKMKLDQMAAELGFDMRLDVVLARTEQLVRLESNAVIENKTIAHNLQRKLKTQKERLESKELHMNLLRQKIAHLEQEKQVRSAVMVERDEANVTIRKLQKKVERLQKELSVCRELNTELKAKLADTNELKIKTLEQTKAIEDLNKSRDKLEKMKEKAEKKLLSVKSELETTEHEAKENKERARNMLEVVTSEMKTLKKSLEEAEKRERKLVDFREVVSQMLGLNMMSLALPDYEIIKCLERLIHAHQHHFVTCACLKDMTAKQDRPPQGHLQLLH
;
A
#
# COMPACT_ATOMS: atom_id res chain seq x y z
N MET A 1 8.24 36.70 -53.88
CA MET A 1 7.47 37.96 -54.04
C MET A 1 8.26 39.09 -53.37
N SER A 2 7.88 40.34 -53.56
CA SER A 2 8.62 41.52 -53.05
C SER A 2 8.35 41.80 -51.56
N PHE A 3 8.83 42.96 -51.09
CA PHE A 3 8.77 43.54 -49.74
C PHE A 3 9.77 42.92 -48.74
N GLY A 4 10.66 43.69 -48.08
CA GLY A 4 11.04 45.09 -48.29
C GLY A 4 11.63 45.76 -47.04
N GLU A 5 12.73 46.50 -47.18
CA GLU A 5 13.16 47.53 -46.20
C GLU A 5 12.26 48.78 -46.34
N PRO A 6 12.05 49.59 -45.27
CA PRO A 6 13.00 50.66 -44.92
C PRO A 6 13.07 50.95 -43.40
N TYR A 7 13.40 52.20 -43.01
CA TYR A 7 13.64 52.75 -41.65
C TYR A 7 15.00 52.34 -41.07
N GLN A 8 16.09 53.11 -41.15
CA GLN A 8 16.33 54.57 -41.27
C GLN A 8 16.17 55.39 -39.96
N GLU A 9 17.33 55.80 -39.44
CA GLU A 9 17.68 57.03 -38.71
C GLU A 9 16.65 57.68 -37.75
N ALA A 10 16.84 57.45 -36.45
CA ALA A 10 16.49 58.40 -35.40
C ALA A 10 17.33 58.13 -34.12
N TYR A 11 17.56 59.18 -33.31
CA TYR A 11 18.23 59.14 -32.00
C TYR A 11 19.71 58.75 -31.98
N ASP A 12 20.52 59.56 -32.66
CA ASP A 12 21.73 60.07 -31.99
C ASP A 12 21.31 60.96 -30.79
N HIS A 13 22.24 61.22 -29.85
CA HIS A 13 22.09 62.09 -28.68
C HIS A 13 21.16 61.58 -27.56
N LEU A 14 21.53 60.46 -26.93
CA LEU A 14 21.17 60.19 -25.52
C LEU A 14 22.38 59.73 -24.70
N LEU A 15 23.10 60.72 -24.16
CA LEU A 15 24.14 60.60 -23.12
C LEU A 15 25.31 59.65 -23.43
N GLU A 16 26.43 60.22 -23.91
CA GLU A 16 27.77 59.70 -23.60
C GLU A 16 28.08 59.87 -22.10
N ALA A 17 27.39 59.11 -21.25
CA ALA A 17 27.97 58.73 -19.97
C ALA A 17 29.20 57.84 -20.26
N PRO A 18 30.33 58.00 -19.56
CA PRO A 18 31.47 57.11 -19.74
C PRO A 18 31.09 55.71 -19.26
N VAL A 19 30.69 54.85 -20.19
CA VAL A 19 30.24 53.47 -19.94
C VAL A 19 31.31 52.78 -19.12
N THR A 20 31.00 52.45 -17.87
CA THR A 20 32.04 52.01 -16.95
C THR A 20 32.60 50.67 -17.41
N ARG A 21 33.83 50.37 -17.02
CA ARG A 21 34.48 49.11 -17.39
C ARG A 21 33.65 47.90 -16.91
N GLU A 22 32.90 48.03 -15.82
CA GLU A 22 31.94 47.00 -15.38
C GLU A 22 30.78 46.82 -16.37
N GLN A 23 30.18 47.90 -16.90
CA GLN A 23 29.06 47.81 -17.84
C GLN A 23 29.48 47.13 -19.16
N LEU A 24 30.62 47.51 -19.74
CA LEU A 24 31.17 46.86 -20.94
C LEU A 24 31.51 45.38 -20.70
N ASN A 25 32.04 45.03 -19.53
CA ASN A 25 32.26 43.64 -19.14
C ASN A 25 30.92 42.89 -18.94
N HIS A 26 29.90 43.52 -18.36
CA HIS A 26 28.58 42.91 -18.17
C HIS A 26 27.93 42.54 -19.50
N TYR A 27 27.88 43.48 -20.46
CA TYR A 27 27.35 43.18 -21.80
C TYR A 27 28.16 42.12 -22.54
N ARG A 28 29.50 42.09 -22.40
CA ARG A 28 30.33 41.01 -22.94
C ARG A 28 29.96 39.65 -22.33
N ASN A 29 29.89 39.57 -21.01
CA ASN A 29 29.58 38.32 -20.30
C ASN A 29 28.16 37.80 -20.68
N VAL A 30 27.17 38.69 -20.83
CA VAL A 30 25.82 38.33 -21.29
C VAL A 30 25.84 37.83 -22.75
N ALA A 31 26.61 38.48 -23.64
CA ALA A 31 26.75 38.02 -25.02
C ALA A 31 27.51 36.69 -25.15
N GLU A 32 28.51 36.44 -24.30
CA GLU A 32 29.25 35.18 -24.24
C GLU A 32 28.41 34.04 -23.63
N ALA A 33 27.58 34.34 -22.63
CA ALA A 33 26.57 33.40 -22.12
C ALA A 33 25.55 33.03 -23.20
N ALA A 34 24.94 34.02 -23.87
CA ALA A 34 23.98 33.79 -24.95
C ALA A 34 24.57 33.00 -26.14
N ARG A 35 25.84 33.24 -26.49
CA ARG A 35 26.57 32.43 -27.49
C ARG A 35 26.80 31.00 -27.01
N SER A 36 27.10 30.79 -25.73
CA SER A 36 27.28 29.47 -25.13
C SER A 36 25.97 28.67 -25.08
N GLU A 37 24.87 29.33 -24.75
CA GLU A 37 23.52 28.76 -24.79
C GLU A 37 23.07 28.43 -26.22
N LEU A 38 23.39 29.29 -27.20
CA LEU A 38 23.15 29.01 -28.63
C LEU A 38 23.97 27.80 -29.10
N ALA A 39 25.26 27.71 -28.75
CA ALA A 39 26.07 26.54 -29.07
C ALA A 39 25.53 25.26 -28.41
N ALA A 40 25.14 25.32 -27.13
CA ALA A 40 24.58 24.18 -26.41
C ALA A 40 23.20 23.73 -26.94
N THR A 41 22.40 24.65 -27.50
CA THR A 41 21.12 24.31 -28.14
C THR A 41 21.30 23.78 -29.56
N LEU A 42 22.28 24.28 -30.32
CA LEU A 42 22.66 23.71 -31.62
C LEU A 42 23.14 22.26 -31.49
N VAL A 43 24.04 21.96 -30.55
CA VAL A 43 24.52 20.57 -30.32
C VAL A 43 23.37 19.62 -29.93
N LYS A 44 22.42 20.09 -29.11
CA LYS A 44 21.21 19.31 -28.78
C LYS A 44 20.29 19.09 -29.98
N PHE A 45 20.16 20.09 -30.86
CA PHE A 45 19.41 19.95 -32.09
C PHE A 45 20.07 18.94 -33.05
N GLU A 46 21.41 18.96 -33.15
CA GLU A 46 22.17 18.01 -33.96
C GLU A 46 22.08 16.57 -33.45
N SER A 47 22.11 16.33 -32.12
CA SER A 47 21.87 14.98 -31.56
C SER A 47 20.45 14.51 -31.81
N ALA A 48 19.43 15.34 -31.50
CA ALA A 48 18.03 14.98 -31.77
C ALA A 48 17.80 14.70 -33.27
N GLN A 49 18.50 15.41 -34.16
CA GLN A 49 18.45 15.16 -35.60
C GLN A 49 19.20 13.89 -36.02
N SER A 50 20.27 13.46 -35.33
CA SER A 50 20.96 12.19 -35.61
C SER A 50 20.13 11.00 -35.10
N GLU A 51 19.58 11.09 -33.89
CA GLU A 51 18.64 10.15 -33.29
C GLU A 51 17.41 9.93 -34.19
N LEU A 52 16.83 11.02 -34.73
CA LEU A 52 15.72 10.94 -35.70
C LEU A 52 16.09 10.25 -37.02
N ARG A 53 17.35 10.34 -37.49
CA ARG A 53 17.80 9.57 -38.67
C ARG A 53 17.93 8.08 -38.33
N GLU A 54 18.52 7.77 -37.18
CA GLU A 54 18.72 6.38 -36.75
C GLU A 54 17.38 5.66 -36.51
N LEU A 55 16.42 6.33 -35.84
CA LEU A 55 15.07 5.82 -35.65
C LEU A 55 14.33 5.59 -36.98
N ARG A 56 14.47 6.48 -37.96
CA ARG A 56 13.93 6.27 -39.31
C ARG A 56 14.58 5.09 -40.03
N SER A 57 15.89 4.91 -39.90
CA SER A 57 16.61 3.75 -40.46
C SER A 57 16.14 2.43 -39.83
N LYS A 58 16.01 2.39 -38.50
CA LYS A 58 15.45 1.25 -37.74
C LYS A 58 14.01 0.94 -38.14
N MET A 59 13.18 1.97 -38.32
CA MET A 59 11.79 1.84 -38.78
C MET A 59 11.71 1.24 -40.19
N LEU A 60 12.52 1.73 -41.14
CA LEU A 60 12.58 1.18 -42.50
C LEU A 60 13.08 -0.27 -42.53
N SER A 61 14.09 -0.61 -41.73
CA SER A 61 14.55 -2.00 -41.58
C SER A 61 13.47 -2.91 -41.02
N LYS A 62 12.64 -2.43 -40.08
CA LYS A 62 11.50 -3.19 -39.56
C LYS A 62 10.36 -3.32 -40.56
N GLU A 63 10.07 -2.29 -41.34
CA GLU A 63 9.08 -2.35 -42.44
C GLU A 63 9.46 -3.42 -43.47
N VAL A 64 10.73 -3.46 -43.92
CA VAL A 64 11.23 -4.52 -44.82
C VAL A 64 11.05 -5.91 -44.21
N SER A 65 11.47 -6.10 -42.95
CA SER A 65 11.32 -7.38 -42.24
C SER A 65 9.84 -7.81 -42.08
N CYS A 66 8.92 -6.87 -41.89
CA CYS A 66 7.48 -7.15 -41.88
C CYS A 66 6.94 -7.53 -43.27
N GLN A 67 7.49 -6.98 -44.35
CA GLN A 67 7.13 -7.36 -45.72
C GLN A 67 7.67 -8.74 -46.11
N GLU A 68 8.89 -9.08 -45.68
CA GLU A 68 9.50 -10.41 -45.84
C GLU A 68 8.67 -11.48 -45.13
N LEU A 69 8.38 -11.30 -43.83
CA LEU A 69 7.52 -12.21 -43.04
C LEU A 69 6.11 -12.35 -43.63
N LYS A 70 5.57 -11.29 -44.24
CA LYS A 70 4.27 -11.34 -44.93
C LYS A 70 4.34 -12.19 -46.21
N ALA A 71 5.39 -12.06 -47.00
CA ALA A 71 5.59 -12.88 -48.21
C ALA A 71 5.80 -14.36 -47.85
N GLU A 72 6.56 -14.64 -46.79
CA GLU A 72 6.75 -15.98 -46.24
C GLU A 72 5.42 -16.59 -45.75
N MET A 73 4.61 -15.82 -45.01
CA MET A 73 3.27 -16.26 -44.58
C MET A 73 2.35 -16.62 -45.76
N GLU A 74 2.32 -15.84 -46.84
CA GLU A 74 1.51 -16.19 -48.02
C GLU A 74 2.05 -17.44 -48.75
N SER A 75 3.37 -17.62 -48.82
CA SER A 75 3.99 -18.86 -49.32
C SER A 75 3.58 -20.09 -48.48
N TYR A 76 3.58 -19.99 -47.16
CA TYR A 76 3.09 -21.04 -46.27
C TYR A 76 1.59 -21.36 -46.48
N LYS A 77 0.74 -20.34 -46.66
CA LYS A 77 -0.68 -20.53 -46.98
C LYS A 77 -0.87 -21.25 -48.33
N GLU A 78 -0.13 -20.85 -49.36
CA GLU A 78 -0.22 -21.49 -50.68
C GLU A 78 0.25 -22.95 -50.63
N ASN A 79 1.37 -23.22 -49.96
CA ASN A 79 1.88 -24.58 -49.73
C ASN A 79 0.84 -25.44 -48.98
N ASN A 80 0.21 -24.89 -47.94
CA ASN A 80 -0.85 -25.58 -47.20
C ASN A 80 -2.10 -25.84 -48.06
N ALA A 81 -2.50 -24.88 -48.91
CA ALA A 81 -3.60 -25.07 -49.86
C ALA A 81 -3.30 -26.17 -50.88
N ARG A 82 -2.10 -26.16 -51.50
CA ARG A 82 -1.63 -27.21 -52.42
C ARG A 82 -1.61 -28.59 -51.76
N LYS A 83 -1.11 -28.69 -50.51
CA LYS A 83 -1.14 -29.92 -49.70
C LYS A 83 -2.57 -30.39 -49.44
N SER A 84 -3.48 -29.48 -49.09
CA SER A 84 -4.90 -29.79 -48.85
C SER A 84 -5.59 -30.33 -50.11
N SER A 85 -5.38 -29.71 -51.27
CA SER A 85 -5.92 -30.19 -52.55
C SER A 85 -5.37 -31.57 -52.95
N LEU A 86 -4.07 -31.82 -52.72
CA LEU A 86 -3.48 -33.14 -52.92
C LEU A 86 -4.08 -34.19 -51.97
N LEU A 87 -4.31 -33.84 -50.70
CA LEU A 87 -4.90 -34.74 -49.70
C LEU A 87 -6.35 -35.10 -50.06
N ILE A 88 -7.13 -34.14 -50.58
CA ILE A 88 -8.46 -34.38 -51.13
C ILE A 88 -8.38 -35.37 -52.31
N SER A 89 -7.59 -35.07 -53.35
CA SER A 89 -7.45 -35.93 -54.53
C SER A 89 -6.93 -37.34 -54.20
N LEU A 90 -6.09 -37.49 -53.17
CA LEU A 90 -5.65 -38.81 -52.67
C LEU A 90 -6.76 -39.55 -51.92
N ARG A 91 -7.63 -38.87 -51.17
CA ARG A 91 -8.82 -39.49 -50.55
C ARG A 91 -9.83 -39.95 -51.60
N ASP A 92 -10.11 -39.08 -52.57
CA ASP A 92 -11.04 -39.38 -53.67
C ASP A 92 -10.59 -40.67 -54.40
N ARG A 93 -9.30 -40.77 -54.75
CA ARG A 93 -8.74 -41.96 -55.40
C ARG A 93 -8.65 -43.20 -54.49
N VAL A 94 -8.53 -43.03 -53.16
CA VAL A 94 -8.65 -44.17 -52.22
C VAL A 94 -10.09 -44.68 -52.22
N GLN A 95 -11.10 -43.79 -52.21
CA GLN A 95 -12.50 -44.19 -52.29
C GLN A 95 -12.81 -44.89 -53.63
N GLU A 96 -12.32 -44.37 -54.76
CA GLU A 96 -12.44 -45.04 -56.07
C GLU A 96 -11.89 -46.47 -56.03
N LEU A 97 -10.72 -46.69 -55.44
CA LEU A 97 -10.10 -48.02 -55.31
C LEU A 97 -10.83 -48.93 -54.32
N GLU A 98 -11.44 -48.39 -53.26
CA GLU A 98 -12.30 -49.14 -52.34
C GLU A 98 -13.61 -49.58 -53.03
N GLU A 99 -14.21 -48.71 -53.85
CA GLU A 99 -15.40 -49.02 -54.66
C GLU A 99 -15.09 -50.06 -55.77
N GLU A 100 -13.96 -49.92 -56.47
CA GLU A 100 -13.46 -50.94 -57.43
C GLU A 100 -13.21 -52.29 -56.74
N SER A 101 -12.60 -52.28 -55.55
CA SER A 101 -12.34 -53.49 -54.76
C SER A 101 -13.64 -54.19 -54.33
N ALA A 102 -14.64 -53.43 -53.88
CA ALA A 102 -15.97 -53.94 -53.55
C ALA A 102 -16.70 -54.51 -54.78
N ALA A 103 -16.61 -53.82 -55.94
CA ALA A 103 -17.16 -54.29 -57.21
C ALA A 103 -16.47 -55.57 -57.70
N LEU A 104 -15.14 -55.66 -57.57
CA LEU A 104 -14.34 -56.84 -57.93
C LEU A 104 -14.65 -58.04 -57.01
N SER A 105 -14.77 -57.82 -55.71
CA SER A 105 -15.21 -58.85 -54.75
C SER A 105 -16.61 -59.38 -55.11
N THR A 106 -17.54 -58.48 -55.39
CA THR A 106 -18.91 -58.81 -55.85
C THR A 106 -18.91 -59.51 -57.21
N SER A 107 -17.96 -59.21 -58.09
CA SER A 107 -17.75 -59.93 -59.35
C SER A 107 -17.22 -61.35 -59.11
N LYS A 108 -16.17 -61.49 -58.29
CA LYS A 108 -15.58 -62.78 -57.92
C LYS A 108 -16.63 -63.74 -57.34
N ILE A 109 -17.42 -63.29 -56.36
CA ILE A 109 -18.48 -64.09 -55.73
C ILE A 109 -19.50 -64.58 -56.78
N ARG A 110 -19.91 -63.72 -57.72
CA ARG A 110 -20.80 -64.13 -58.84
C ARG A 110 -20.14 -65.18 -59.73
N THR A 111 -18.89 -64.98 -60.15
CA THR A 111 -18.17 -65.96 -61.00
C THR A 111 -17.96 -67.30 -60.29
N GLU A 112 -17.74 -67.30 -58.98
CA GLU A 112 -17.58 -68.51 -58.18
C GLU A 112 -18.90 -69.28 -58.05
N ILE A 113 -20.02 -68.58 -57.84
CA ILE A 113 -21.36 -69.19 -57.85
C ILE A 113 -21.66 -69.83 -59.22
N THR A 114 -21.37 -69.12 -60.33
CA THR A 114 -21.53 -69.67 -61.69
C THR A 114 -20.66 -70.91 -61.92
N ALA A 115 -19.38 -70.87 -61.50
CA ALA A 115 -18.48 -72.02 -61.60
C ALA A 115 -18.98 -73.21 -60.77
N GLN A 116 -19.48 -72.97 -59.55
CA GLN A 116 -20.07 -74.02 -58.70
C GLN A 116 -21.35 -74.62 -59.30
N SER A 117 -22.17 -73.86 -60.04
CA SER A 117 -23.30 -74.40 -60.80
C SER A 117 -22.83 -75.32 -61.93
N ALA A 118 -21.93 -74.82 -62.78
CA ALA A 118 -21.38 -75.59 -63.89
C ALA A 118 -20.67 -76.88 -63.42
N ILE A 119 -20.00 -76.87 -62.25
CA ILE A 119 -19.42 -78.07 -61.65
C ILE A 119 -20.49 -79.09 -61.24
N LYS A 120 -21.62 -78.66 -60.65
CA LYS A 120 -22.74 -79.56 -60.29
C LYS A 120 -23.38 -80.16 -61.54
N GLU A 121 -23.65 -79.35 -62.55
CA GLU A 121 -24.19 -79.78 -63.85
C GLU A 121 -23.28 -80.81 -64.53
N ASN A 122 -21.96 -80.58 -64.52
CA ASN A 122 -20.98 -81.56 -65.03
C ASN A 122 -20.94 -82.86 -64.20
N GLN A 123 -21.14 -82.80 -62.88
CA GLN A 123 -21.26 -84.01 -62.04
C GLN A 123 -22.54 -84.80 -62.37
N GLU A 124 -23.66 -84.14 -62.66
CA GLU A 124 -24.88 -84.81 -63.10
C GLU A 124 -24.76 -85.41 -64.50
N LEU A 125 -24.15 -84.70 -65.44
CA LEU A 125 -23.85 -85.24 -66.77
C LEU A 125 -22.91 -86.45 -66.66
N LYS A 126 -21.89 -86.41 -65.80
CA LYS A 126 -21.00 -87.56 -65.55
C LYS A 126 -21.74 -88.78 -64.99
N LYS A 127 -22.71 -88.60 -64.09
CA LYS A 127 -23.59 -89.70 -63.63
C LYS A 127 -24.39 -90.29 -64.78
N LYS A 128 -25.05 -89.45 -65.59
CA LYS A 128 -25.84 -89.86 -66.76
C LYS A 128 -24.99 -90.62 -67.80
N VAL A 129 -23.73 -90.24 -67.99
CA VAL A 129 -22.78 -90.97 -68.86
C VAL A 129 -22.49 -92.37 -68.32
N VAL A 130 -22.25 -92.54 -67.02
CA VAL A 130 -22.06 -93.87 -66.41
C VAL A 130 -23.31 -94.73 -66.53
N GLU A 131 -24.49 -94.18 -66.23
CA GLU A 131 -25.76 -94.90 -66.40
C GLU A 131 -26.03 -95.32 -67.87
N LEU A 132 -25.52 -94.58 -68.85
CA LEU A 132 -25.64 -94.92 -70.27
C LEU A 132 -24.63 -95.98 -70.69
N ASP A 133 -23.39 -95.93 -70.17
CA ASP A 133 -22.39 -96.98 -70.39
C ASP A 133 -22.86 -98.32 -69.78
N GLU A 134 -23.39 -98.32 -68.55
CA GLU A 134 -23.97 -99.52 -67.93
C GLU A 134 -25.09 -100.15 -68.77
N LYS A 135 -25.97 -99.32 -69.35
CA LYS A 135 -27.03 -99.77 -70.28
C LYS A 135 -26.45 -100.32 -71.58
N LEU A 136 -25.44 -99.67 -72.14
CA LEU A 136 -24.76 -100.11 -73.37
C LEU A 136 -24.00 -101.43 -73.16
N GLN A 137 -23.29 -101.58 -72.04
CA GLN A 137 -22.64 -102.82 -71.61
C GLN A 137 -23.64 -103.97 -71.42
N LYS A 138 -24.86 -103.69 -70.94
CA LYS A 138 -25.94 -104.69 -70.85
C LYS A 138 -26.41 -105.12 -72.24
N CYS A 139 -26.70 -104.19 -73.13
CA CYS A 139 -27.14 -104.51 -74.50
C CYS A 139 -26.05 -105.21 -75.34
N LEU A 140 -24.75 -104.93 -75.09
CA LEU A 140 -23.66 -105.68 -75.73
C LEU A 140 -23.64 -107.15 -75.30
N LYS A 141 -23.88 -107.44 -74.03
CA LYS A 141 -23.96 -108.84 -73.52
C LYS A 141 -25.16 -109.57 -74.12
N GLU A 142 -26.33 -108.94 -74.11
CA GLU A 142 -27.55 -109.47 -74.73
C GLU A 142 -27.36 -109.73 -76.23
N ASN A 143 -26.64 -108.86 -76.95
CA ASN A 143 -26.34 -109.06 -78.37
C ASN A 143 -25.36 -110.23 -78.60
N GLU A 144 -24.31 -110.37 -77.78
CA GLU A 144 -23.36 -111.48 -77.92
C GLU A 144 -23.99 -112.83 -77.55
N GLU A 145 -24.89 -112.87 -76.56
CA GLU A 145 -25.73 -114.05 -76.26
C GLU A 145 -26.62 -114.45 -77.46
N ASN A 146 -27.33 -113.49 -78.05
CA ASN A 146 -28.13 -113.71 -79.26
C ASN A 146 -27.27 -114.21 -80.45
N LYS A 147 -26.10 -113.62 -80.67
CA LYS A 147 -25.15 -113.99 -81.73
C LYS A 147 -24.63 -115.42 -81.57
N ASN A 148 -24.33 -115.84 -80.34
CA ASN A 148 -23.98 -117.23 -80.04
C ASN A 148 -25.15 -118.19 -80.32
N GLN A 149 -26.38 -117.80 -79.95
CA GLN A 149 -27.58 -118.61 -80.22
C GLN A 149 -27.87 -118.78 -81.72
N VAL A 150 -27.65 -117.74 -82.54
CA VAL A 150 -27.75 -117.81 -84.00
C VAL A 150 -26.66 -118.72 -84.59
N SER A 151 -25.40 -118.56 -84.15
CA SER A 151 -24.29 -119.38 -84.66
C SER A 151 -24.47 -120.88 -84.36
N GLN A 152 -25.08 -121.23 -83.22
CA GLN A 152 -25.45 -122.60 -82.90
C GLN A 152 -26.53 -123.18 -83.84
N ASN A 153 -27.40 -122.34 -84.42
CA ASN A 153 -28.44 -122.78 -85.35
C ASN A 153 -27.91 -122.94 -86.79
N CYS A 154 -26.99 -122.10 -87.25
CA CYS A 154 -26.40 -122.22 -88.59
C CYS A 154 -25.72 -123.59 -88.81
N ARG A 155 -24.93 -124.08 -87.84
CA ARG A 155 -24.21 -125.37 -87.95
C ARG A 155 -25.15 -126.55 -88.22
N LYS A 156 -26.33 -126.57 -87.58
CA LYS A 156 -27.37 -127.60 -87.77
C LYS A 156 -27.93 -127.64 -89.20
N HIS A 157 -27.81 -126.56 -89.97
CA HIS A 157 -28.27 -126.49 -91.36
C HIS A 157 -27.19 -126.91 -92.36
N GLU A 158 -25.90 -126.66 -92.07
CA GLU A 158 -24.79 -127.09 -92.95
C GLU A 158 -24.63 -128.62 -92.95
N GLU A 159 -24.78 -129.26 -91.78
CA GLU A 159 -24.75 -130.71 -91.61
C GLU A 159 -25.82 -131.45 -92.45
N PHE A 160 -26.95 -130.79 -92.74
CA PHE A 160 -28.04 -131.35 -93.55
C PHE A 160 -27.74 -131.32 -95.06
N LEU A 161 -27.03 -130.29 -95.55
CA LEU A 161 -26.77 -130.11 -96.98
C LEU A 161 -25.64 -131.01 -97.51
N ALA A 162 -24.74 -131.49 -96.65
CA ALA A 162 -23.61 -132.33 -97.04
C ALA A 162 -24.02 -133.73 -97.52
N GLN A 163 -25.20 -134.23 -97.16
CA GLN A 163 -25.60 -135.64 -97.35
C GLN A 163 -26.14 -135.99 -98.76
N LEU A 164 -26.10 -135.06 -99.73
CA LEU A 164 -26.95 -135.13 -100.93
C LEU A 164 -26.22 -135.32 -102.30
N ARG A 165 -24.93 -135.70 -102.36
CA ARG A 165 -24.05 -135.35 -103.51
C ARG A 165 -23.36 -136.46 -104.37
N ASP A 166 -23.39 -137.76 -104.06
CA ASP A 166 -22.34 -138.71 -104.54
C ASP A 166 -22.75 -139.85 -105.57
N CYS A 167 -22.83 -139.65 -106.92
CA CYS A 167 -23.26 -140.71 -107.92
C CYS A 167 -22.94 -140.56 -109.49
N LEU A 168 -22.30 -141.56 -110.21
CA LEU A 168 -22.41 -142.10 -111.67
C LEU A 168 -21.37 -141.84 -112.89
N ASP A 169 -21.24 -142.75 -113.97
CA ASP A 169 -20.24 -142.91 -115.18
C ASP A 169 -20.75 -143.85 -116.42
N PRO A 170 -20.14 -144.45 -117.58
CA PRO A 170 -18.82 -144.56 -118.41
C PRO A 170 -18.85 -144.70 -120.06
N GLU A 171 -17.84 -145.30 -120.84
CA GLU A 171 -17.63 -145.29 -122.40
C GLU A 171 -16.95 -146.52 -123.26
N LYS A 172 -16.75 -146.50 -124.66
CA LYS A 172 -15.82 -147.28 -125.67
C LYS A 172 -16.15 -147.14 -127.26
N ASN A 173 -15.60 -147.69 -128.44
CA ASN A 173 -14.70 -148.78 -129.04
C ASN A 173 -14.18 -148.59 -130.60
N GLU A 174 -13.58 -149.58 -131.37
CA GLU A 174 -13.02 -149.61 -132.83
C GLU A 174 -13.45 -150.84 -133.79
N LYS A 175 -13.00 -151.30 -135.04
CA LYS A 175 -11.96 -151.16 -136.21
C LYS A 175 -12.41 -152.02 -137.51
N ALA A 176 -11.85 -152.41 -138.73
CA ALA A 176 -10.75 -152.30 -139.81
C ALA A 176 -11.16 -153.13 -141.16
N SER A 177 -10.56 -153.44 -142.38
CA SER A 177 -9.36 -153.20 -143.32
C SER A 177 -9.53 -153.72 -144.86
N ASP A 178 -8.49 -154.07 -145.70
CA ASP A 178 -8.35 -153.84 -147.23
C ASP A 178 -7.63 -154.92 -148.21
N GLU A 179 -7.68 -154.88 -149.62
CA GLU A 179 -7.00 -155.82 -150.66
C GLU A 179 -6.80 -155.33 -152.22
N ASP A 180 -6.32 -156.15 -153.24
CA ASP A 180 -5.87 -155.86 -154.71
C ASP A 180 -6.27 -156.94 -155.85
N LEU A 181 -5.82 -157.27 -157.14
CA LEU A 181 -4.71 -157.07 -158.18
C LEU A 181 -5.03 -157.67 -159.66
N ILE A 182 -4.29 -157.36 -160.81
CA ILE A 182 -3.84 -158.24 -162.02
C ILE A 182 -3.61 -157.65 -163.52
N LEU A 183 -3.65 -158.43 -164.66
CA LEU A 183 -2.91 -158.31 -166.02
C LEU A 183 -3.60 -158.99 -167.31
N LYS A 184 -3.23 -159.00 -168.65
CA LYS A 184 -2.18 -158.45 -169.62
C LYS A 184 -2.52 -158.12 -171.17
N ASP A 185 -2.54 -159.04 -172.18
CA ASP A 185 -1.78 -158.93 -173.51
C ASP A 185 -2.45 -159.05 -174.97
N LEU A 186 -1.75 -158.64 -176.08
CA LEU A 186 -1.96 -158.87 -177.57
C LEU A 186 -0.78 -158.39 -178.51
N LEU A 187 0.45 -158.33 -177.98
CA LEU A 187 1.65 -157.59 -178.41
C LEU A 187 1.71 -156.73 -179.70
N GLY A 188 2.29 -157.16 -180.84
CA GLY A 188 2.87 -156.22 -181.84
C GLY A 188 1.94 -155.18 -182.50
N ALA A 189 0.65 -155.50 -182.69
CA ALA A 189 -0.34 -154.50 -183.12
C ALA A 189 -0.86 -153.66 -181.94
N VAL A 190 -0.86 -154.26 -180.74
CA VAL A 190 -1.12 -153.58 -179.49
C VAL A 190 0.00 -152.60 -179.15
N GLU A 191 1.27 -152.82 -179.45
CA GLU A 191 2.37 -151.89 -179.13
C GLU A 191 2.21 -150.51 -179.79
N ALA A 192 1.70 -150.48 -181.04
CA ALA A 192 1.42 -149.25 -181.79
C ALA A 192 0.08 -148.61 -181.37
N LYS A 193 -0.96 -149.43 -181.11
CA LYS A 193 -2.24 -148.96 -180.56
C LYS A 193 -2.05 -148.36 -179.16
N GLU A 194 -1.32 -149.07 -178.30
CA GLU A 194 -0.85 -148.61 -176.99
C GLU A 194 0.05 -147.39 -177.10
N ALA A 195 0.82 -147.17 -178.17
CA ALA A 195 1.60 -145.93 -178.28
C ALA A 195 0.67 -144.70 -178.31
N LEU A 196 -0.37 -144.75 -179.14
CA LEU A 196 -1.40 -143.71 -179.20
C LEU A 196 -2.31 -143.70 -177.96
N GLU A 197 -2.67 -144.86 -177.40
CA GLU A 197 -3.43 -144.92 -176.15
C GLU A 197 -2.61 -144.43 -174.94
N ARG A 198 -1.29 -144.67 -174.91
CA ARG A 198 -0.37 -144.09 -173.93
C ARG A 198 -0.30 -142.57 -174.08
N GLU A 199 -0.19 -142.03 -175.30
CA GLU A 199 -0.25 -140.59 -175.52
C GLU A 199 -1.60 -139.97 -175.10
N VAL A 200 -2.73 -140.55 -175.53
CA VAL A 200 -4.08 -140.08 -175.15
C VAL A 200 -4.27 -140.16 -173.63
N LYS A 201 -3.81 -141.25 -172.99
CA LYS A 201 -3.88 -141.42 -171.54
C LYS A 201 -2.99 -140.42 -170.80
N VAL A 202 -1.76 -140.15 -171.29
CA VAL A 202 -0.89 -139.07 -170.78
C VAL A 202 -1.53 -137.69 -170.96
N PHE A 203 -2.23 -137.43 -172.07
CA PHE A 203 -2.97 -136.18 -172.23
C PHE A 203 -4.18 -136.07 -171.29
N GLN A 204 -4.91 -137.15 -171.05
CA GLN A 204 -6.00 -137.20 -170.05
C GLN A 204 -5.48 -137.06 -168.61
N GLU A 205 -4.40 -137.74 -168.25
CA GLU A 205 -3.73 -137.63 -166.95
C GLU A 205 -3.20 -136.20 -166.73
N ARG A 206 -2.62 -135.58 -167.77
CA ARG A 206 -2.15 -134.18 -167.74
C ARG A 206 -3.31 -133.18 -167.65
N LEU A 207 -4.45 -133.44 -168.29
CA LEU A 207 -5.67 -132.65 -168.16
C LEU A 207 -6.25 -132.76 -166.74
N LEU A 208 -6.35 -133.98 -166.20
CA LEU A 208 -6.83 -134.24 -164.83
C LEU A 208 -5.88 -133.67 -163.76
N ALA A 209 -4.57 -133.68 -164.01
CA ALA A 209 -3.58 -133.00 -163.17
C ALA A 209 -3.76 -131.47 -163.24
N GLY A 210 -3.93 -130.91 -164.44
CA GLY A 210 -4.24 -129.49 -164.64
C GLY A 210 -5.52 -129.06 -163.94
N GLN A 211 -6.59 -129.87 -164.01
CA GLN A 211 -7.85 -129.65 -163.30
C GLN A 211 -7.63 -129.64 -161.77
N ARG A 212 -6.93 -130.65 -161.22
CA ARG A 212 -6.61 -130.70 -159.78
C ARG A 212 -5.79 -129.49 -159.32
N VAL A 213 -4.79 -129.07 -160.11
CA VAL A 213 -3.97 -127.88 -159.82
C VAL A 213 -4.80 -126.59 -159.88
N TRP A 214 -5.74 -126.48 -160.83
CA TRP A 214 -6.64 -125.33 -160.92
C TRP A 214 -7.63 -125.27 -159.75
N ASP A 215 -8.26 -126.38 -159.39
CA ASP A 215 -9.18 -126.44 -158.24
C ASP A 215 -8.44 -126.23 -156.90
N ALA A 216 -7.20 -126.71 -156.76
CA ALA A 216 -6.34 -126.40 -155.62
C ALA A 216 -5.99 -124.90 -155.55
N SER A 217 -5.55 -124.29 -156.67
CA SER A 217 -5.26 -122.86 -156.74
C SER A 217 -6.49 -121.98 -156.48
N LYS A 218 -7.68 -122.45 -156.87
CA LYS A 218 -8.97 -121.80 -156.59
C LYS A 218 -9.38 -121.90 -155.11
N GLN A 219 -9.04 -123.00 -154.43
CA GLN A 219 -9.19 -123.13 -152.97
C GLN A 219 -8.15 -122.28 -152.21
N GLU A 220 -6.92 -122.22 -152.69
CA GLU A 220 -5.88 -121.33 -152.15
C GLU A 220 -6.30 -119.85 -152.30
N LEU A 221 -6.83 -119.45 -153.45
CA LEU A 221 -7.34 -118.09 -153.68
C LEU A 221 -8.54 -117.74 -152.79
N SER A 222 -9.41 -118.70 -152.46
CA SER A 222 -10.54 -118.45 -151.55
C SER A 222 -10.08 -118.38 -150.08
N LEU A 223 -9.10 -119.22 -149.69
CA LEU A 223 -8.42 -119.14 -148.40
C LEU A 223 -7.70 -117.80 -148.22
N LEU A 224 -6.91 -117.37 -149.21
CA LEU A 224 -6.21 -116.08 -149.21
C LEU A 224 -7.19 -114.90 -149.10
N LYS A 225 -8.33 -114.92 -149.81
CA LYS A 225 -9.38 -113.91 -149.66
C LYS A 225 -9.99 -113.90 -148.26
N ARG A 226 -10.25 -115.07 -147.68
CA ARG A 226 -10.74 -115.19 -146.28
C ARG A 226 -9.72 -114.61 -145.30
N ASN A 227 -8.44 -114.94 -145.47
CA ASN A 227 -7.34 -114.45 -144.64
C ASN A 227 -7.16 -112.93 -144.79
N SER A 228 -7.29 -112.37 -145.99
CA SER A 228 -7.24 -110.90 -146.24
C SER A 228 -8.34 -110.17 -145.47
N LEU A 229 -9.58 -110.65 -145.54
CA LEU A 229 -10.71 -110.07 -144.82
C LEU A 229 -10.58 -110.21 -143.28
N GLU A 230 -9.84 -111.21 -142.81
CA GLU A 230 -9.54 -111.44 -141.38
C GLU A 230 -8.41 -110.51 -140.89
N LEU A 231 -7.41 -110.26 -141.74
CA LEU A 231 -6.36 -109.24 -141.54
C LEU A 231 -6.92 -107.81 -141.58
N GLU A 232 -7.81 -107.50 -142.51
CA GLU A 232 -8.48 -106.19 -142.59
C GLU A 232 -9.34 -105.91 -141.33
N LYS A 233 -10.07 -106.92 -140.83
CA LYS A 233 -10.83 -106.81 -139.58
C LYS A 233 -9.95 -106.61 -138.36
N SER A 234 -8.87 -107.36 -138.22
CA SER A 234 -7.94 -107.23 -137.08
C SER A 234 -7.15 -105.92 -137.12
N LEU A 235 -6.75 -105.45 -138.30
CA LEU A 235 -6.17 -104.12 -138.49
C LEU A 235 -7.16 -103.02 -138.10
N LYS A 236 -8.42 -103.10 -138.54
CA LYS A 236 -9.47 -102.13 -138.18
C LYS A 236 -9.74 -102.10 -136.67
N ALA A 237 -9.83 -103.27 -136.02
CA ALA A 237 -9.98 -103.37 -134.57
C ALA A 237 -8.77 -102.80 -133.81
N SER A 238 -7.55 -102.98 -134.33
CA SER A 238 -6.33 -102.37 -133.75
C SER A 238 -6.30 -100.84 -133.89
N LEU A 239 -6.76 -100.31 -135.03
CA LEU A 239 -6.92 -98.87 -135.24
C LEU A 239 -8.01 -98.27 -134.33
N GLU A 240 -9.12 -98.99 -134.10
CA GLU A 240 -10.18 -98.56 -133.18
C GLU A 240 -9.71 -98.60 -131.71
N ALA A 241 -8.94 -99.61 -131.30
CA ALA A 241 -8.35 -99.70 -129.96
C ALA A 241 -7.26 -98.65 -129.70
N THR A 242 -6.45 -98.31 -130.70
CA THR A 242 -5.44 -97.24 -130.59
C THR A 242 -6.11 -95.85 -130.56
N ALA A 243 -7.19 -95.63 -131.31
CA ALA A 243 -7.99 -94.41 -131.21
C ALA A 243 -8.69 -94.27 -129.84
N ALA A 244 -9.23 -95.37 -129.29
CA ALA A 244 -9.83 -95.38 -127.95
C ALA A 244 -8.80 -95.03 -126.86
N SER A 245 -7.64 -95.69 -126.84
CA SER A 245 -6.58 -95.41 -125.86
C SER A 245 -5.97 -94.00 -126.01
N GLN A 246 -5.87 -93.45 -127.23
CA GLN A 246 -5.52 -92.03 -127.42
C GLN A 246 -6.57 -91.09 -126.82
N THR A 247 -7.86 -91.40 -126.98
CA THR A 247 -8.97 -90.61 -126.40
C THR A 247 -8.93 -90.64 -124.87
N GLU A 248 -8.67 -91.81 -124.27
CA GLU A 248 -8.49 -91.96 -122.83
C GLU A 248 -7.30 -91.13 -122.31
N LEU A 249 -6.13 -91.22 -122.97
CA LEU A 249 -4.93 -90.44 -122.66
C LEU A 249 -5.15 -88.93 -122.77
N CYS A 250 -5.93 -88.47 -123.75
CA CYS A 250 -6.35 -87.07 -123.83
C CYS A 250 -7.23 -86.68 -122.63
N SER A 251 -8.27 -87.47 -122.30
CA SER A 251 -9.13 -87.20 -121.14
C SER A 251 -8.37 -87.20 -119.81
N PHE A 252 -7.31 -88.01 -119.71
CA PHE A 252 -6.44 -88.09 -118.53
C PHE A 252 -5.55 -86.84 -118.40
N ARG A 253 -4.94 -86.38 -119.50
CA ARG A 253 -4.19 -85.11 -119.54
C ARG A 253 -5.10 -83.91 -119.23
N GLU A 254 -6.36 -83.93 -119.68
CA GLU A 254 -7.35 -82.91 -119.34
C GLU A 254 -7.72 -82.91 -117.84
N LYS A 255 -7.95 -84.08 -117.24
CA LYS A 255 -8.20 -84.20 -115.79
C LYS A 255 -7.01 -83.67 -114.97
N ILE A 256 -5.77 -83.98 -115.35
CA ILE A 256 -4.57 -83.45 -114.69
C ILE A 256 -4.45 -81.92 -114.87
N ALA A 257 -4.68 -81.41 -116.07
CA ALA A 257 -4.64 -79.96 -116.35
C ALA A 257 -5.79 -79.17 -115.68
N ALA A 258 -6.88 -79.84 -115.31
CA ALA A 258 -7.93 -79.28 -114.47
C ALA A 258 -7.53 -79.28 -112.97
N LEU A 259 -6.94 -80.36 -112.47
CA LEU A 259 -6.50 -80.47 -111.06
C LEU A 259 -5.32 -79.54 -110.73
N LEU A 260 -4.40 -79.32 -111.66
CA LEU A 260 -3.26 -78.39 -111.50
C LEU A 260 -3.62 -76.92 -111.76
N ARG A 261 -4.90 -76.60 -112.00
CA ARG A 261 -5.38 -75.24 -112.24
C ARG A 261 -5.56 -74.48 -110.92
N GLY A 262 -4.52 -73.76 -110.52
CA GLY A 262 -4.60 -72.79 -109.43
C GLY A 262 -5.40 -71.53 -109.81
N SER A 263 -5.37 -70.53 -108.92
CA SER A 263 -6.02 -69.21 -109.13
C SER A 263 -5.43 -68.38 -110.29
N SER A 264 -4.33 -68.82 -110.89
CA SER A 264 -3.61 -68.12 -111.96
C SER A 264 -3.60 -68.92 -113.28
N GLY A 265 -4.64 -68.71 -114.09
CA GLY A 265 -4.61 -69.00 -115.53
C GLY A 265 -5.14 -70.36 -116.01
N THR A 266 -5.39 -70.43 -117.32
CA THR A 266 -5.90 -71.61 -118.01
C THR A 266 -4.75 -72.54 -118.39
N LEU A 267 -4.60 -73.68 -117.70
CA LEU A 267 -3.63 -74.71 -118.10
C LEU A 267 -4.04 -75.39 -119.42
N ARG A 268 -3.08 -75.55 -120.33
CA ARG A 268 -3.23 -76.35 -121.56
C ARG A 268 -3.07 -77.85 -121.22
N PRO A 269 -3.93 -78.76 -121.71
CA PRO A 269 -3.83 -80.21 -121.48
C PRO A 269 -2.72 -80.85 -122.34
N SER A 270 -1.49 -80.36 -122.18
CA SER A 270 -0.27 -80.82 -122.85
C SER A 270 0.79 -81.16 -121.81
N GLU A 271 1.48 -82.28 -122.00
CA GLU A 271 2.41 -82.87 -121.04
C GLU A 271 3.50 -81.88 -120.56
N ASN A 272 4.10 -81.11 -121.47
CA ASN A 272 5.11 -80.11 -121.12
C ASN A 272 4.57 -79.05 -120.16
N ALA A 273 3.37 -78.50 -120.42
CA ALA A 273 2.73 -77.48 -119.58
C ALA A 273 2.32 -78.03 -118.19
N ILE A 274 1.95 -79.32 -118.13
CA ILE A 274 1.69 -80.04 -116.87
C ILE A 274 2.98 -80.14 -116.05
N LEU A 275 4.09 -80.57 -116.68
CA LEU A 275 5.39 -80.71 -116.02
C LEU A 275 6.01 -79.37 -115.62
N GLU A 276 5.82 -78.32 -116.42
CA GLU A 276 6.22 -76.95 -116.08
C GLU A 276 5.42 -76.43 -114.88
N ARG A 277 4.10 -76.59 -114.86
CA ARG A 277 3.28 -76.15 -113.72
C ARG A 277 3.63 -76.85 -112.41
N ILE A 278 3.98 -78.14 -112.45
CA ILE A 278 4.47 -78.87 -111.26
C ILE A 278 5.80 -78.28 -110.76
N ARG A 279 6.74 -77.93 -111.66
CA ARG A 279 8.00 -77.27 -111.29
C ARG A 279 7.78 -75.86 -110.74
N GLU A 280 6.87 -75.08 -111.32
CA GLU A 280 6.47 -73.78 -110.79
C GLU A 280 5.89 -73.90 -109.38
N MET A 281 4.97 -74.84 -109.16
CA MET A 281 4.36 -75.07 -107.85
C MET A 281 5.39 -75.45 -106.79
N GLY A 282 6.32 -76.37 -107.08
CA GLY A 282 7.40 -76.72 -106.16
C GLY A 282 8.33 -75.54 -105.86
N SER A 283 8.61 -74.71 -106.86
CA SER A 283 9.41 -73.48 -106.68
C SER A 283 8.69 -72.43 -105.83
N GLN A 284 7.38 -72.28 -106.01
CA GLN A 284 6.53 -71.42 -105.19
C GLN A 284 6.46 -71.94 -103.74
N GLU A 285 6.26 -73.23 -103.54
CA GLU A 285 6.24 -73.88 -102.21
C GLU A 285 7.55 -73.65 -101.45
N GLU A 286 8.70 -73.87 -102.10
CA GLU A 286 10.00 -73.71 -101.46
C GLU A 286 10.33 -72.24 -101.14
N SER A 287 9.93 -71.30 -102.01
CA SER A 287 10.00 -69.87 -101.69
C SER A 287 9.08 -69.48 -100.52
N GLY A 288 7.92 -70.15 -100.39
CA GLY A 288 7.01 -70.01 -99.26
C GLY A 288 7.63 -70.50 -97.95
N LYS A 289 8.29 -71.67 -97.95
CA LYS A 289 9.04 -72.18 -96.78
C LYS A 289 10.14 -71.22 -96.36
N GLN A 290 10.92 -70.70 -97.31
CA GLN A 290 11.97 -69.71 -97.02
C GLN A 290 11.40 -68.44 -96.37
N MET A 291 10.26 -67.94 -96.87
CA MET A 291 9.57 -66.79 -96.27
C MET A 291 9.01 -67.11 -94.87
N VAL A 292 8.44 -68.29 -94.66
CA VAL A 292 7.97 -68.74 -93.34
C VAL A 292 9.13 -68.81 -92.35
N SER A 293 10.24 -69.49 -92.68
CA SER A 293 11.40 -69.56 -91.78
C SER A 293 12.07 -68.20 -91.53
N GLN A 294 12.00 -67.26 -92.49
CA GLN A 294 12.43 -65.89 -92.26
C GLN A 294 11.53 -65.16 -91.25
N LEU A 295 10.20 -65.35 -91.31
CA LEU A 295 9.24 -64.81 -90.36
C LEU A 295 9.36 -65.47 -88.98
N GLU A 296 9.55 -66.79 -88.91
CA GLU A 296 9.80 -67.53 -87.65
C GLU A 296 11.08 -67.04 -86.95
N ALA A 297 12.15 -66.78 -87.70
CA ALA A 297 13.37 -66.19 -87.17
C ALA A 297 13.17 -64.75 -86.68
N GLN A 298 12.37 -63.94 -87.37
CA GLN A 298 11.99 -62.59 -86.92
C GLN A 298 11.14 -62.63 -85.64
N ILE A 299 10.15 -63.52 -85.57
CA ILE A 299 9.30 -63.73 -84.39
C ILE A 299 10.17 -64.18 -83.21
N SER A 300 11.05 -65.16 -83.41
CA SER A 300 11.97 -65.64 -82.36
C SER A 300 12.83 -64.50 -81.79
N LYS A 301 13.40 -63.65 -82.67
CA LYS A 301 14.19 -62.49 -82.28
C LYS A 301 13.36 -61.43 -81.52
N LEU A 302 12.13 -61.16 -81.96
CA LEU A 302 11.24 -60.21 -81.29
C LEU A 302 10.78 -60.74 -79.91
N VAL A 303 10.53 -62.03 -79.78
CA VAL A 303 10.21 -62.69 -78.50
C VAL A 303 11.40 -62.64 -77.54
N GLU A 304 12.63 -62.88 -78.03
CA GLU A 304 13.85 -62.73 -77.22
C GLU A 304 14.05 -61.28 -76.77
N GLN A 305 13.86 -60.30 -77.67
CA GLN A 305 13.94 -58.87 -77.33
C GLN A 305 12.89 -58.47 -76.29
N LEU A 306 11.63 -58.91 -76.45
CA LEU A 306 10.55 -58.64 -75.50
C LEU A 306 10.79 -59.31 -74.14
N GLY A 307 11.33 -60.52 -74.13
CA GLY A 307 11.74 -61.21 -72.90
C GLY A 307 12.84 -60.47 -72.14
N ASN A 308 13.83 -59.94 -72.87
CA ASN A 308 14.91 -59.12 -72.29
C ASN A 308 14.37 -57.78 -71.76
N GLU A 309 13.58 -57.04 -72.55
CA GLU A 309 12.87 -55.81 -72.14
C GLU A 309 12.08 -56.03 -70.84
N SER A 310 11.21 -57.05 -70.82
CA SER A 310 10.41 -57.43 -69.64
C SER A 310 11.28 -57.72 -68.42
N GLN A 311 12.40 -58.44 -68.60
CA GLN A 311 13.32 -58.74 -67.51
C GLN A 311 14.10 -57.50 -67.03
N PHE A 312 14.38 -56.52 -67.89
CA PHE A 312 14.92 -55.22 -67.47
C PHE A 312 13.87 -54.40 -66.72
N HIS A 313 12.62 -54.34 -67.20
CA HIS A 313 11.52 -53.66 -66.54
C HIS A 313 11.25 -54.23 -65.14
N GLN A 314 11.20 -55.56 -64.99
CA GLN A 314 11.09 -56.24 -63.69
C GLN A 314 12.21 -55.84 -62.72
N LYS A 315 13.47 -55.76 -63.21
CA LYS A 315 14.64 -55.32 -62.42
C LYS A 315 14.65 -53.83 -62.11
N ALA A 316 13.98 -52.99 -62.92
CA ALA A 316 13.79 -51.57 -62.65
C ALA A 316 12.70 -51.37 -61.58
N LEU A 317 11.55 -52.03 -61.72
CA LEU A 317 10.46 -52.00 -60.75
C LEU A 317 10.91 -52.47 -59.35
N GLN A 318 11.66 -53.57 -59.27
CA GLN A 318 12.26 -54.05 -58.01
C GLN A 318 13.28 -53.08 -57.40
N ARG A 319 13.91 -52.19 -58.20
CA ARG A 319 14.77 -51.12 -57.67
C ARG A 319 13.95 -49.92 -57.20
N ALA A 320 12.88 -49.56 -57.91
CA ALA A 320 11.94 -48.51 -57.50
C ALA A 320 11.32 -48.84 -56.14
N GLN A 321 10.72 -50.02 -55.98
CA GLN A 321 10.16 -50.50 -54.71
C GLN A 321 11.20 -50.50 -53.57
N LYS A 322 12.45 -50.90 -53.84
CA LYS A 322 13.55 -50.85 -52.86
C LYS A 322 14.06 -49.44 -52.56
N ALA A 323 13.69 -48.44 -53.35
CA ALA A 323 13.94 -47.03 -53.07
C ALA A 323 12.74 -46.40 -52.34
N GLU A 324 11.51 -46.73 -52.73
CA GLU A 324 10.26 -46.31 -52.09
C GLU A 324 10.22 -46.73 -50.60
N ASN A 325 10.42 -48.02 -50.30
CA ASN A 325 10.44 -48.51 -48.92
C ASN A 325 11.56 -47.84 -48.07
N LYS A 326 12.67 -47.45 -48.69
CA LYS A 326 13.75 -46.71 -48.01
C LYS A 326 13.37 -45.25 -47.78
N LEU A 327 12.72 -44.61 -48.74
CA LEU A 327 12.23 -43.25 -48.64
C LEU A 327 11.16 -43.16 -47.55
N GLU A 328 10.20 -44.09 -47.51
CA GLU A 328 9.21 -44.22 -46.44
C GLU A 328 9.88 -44.38 -45.06
N THR A 329 10.88 -45.27 -44.94
CA THR A 329 11.64 -45.44 -43.69
C THR A 329 12.35 -44.16 -43.26
N LEU A 330 13.02 -43.47 -44.18
CA LEU A 330 13.71 -42.19 -43.92
C LEU A 330 12.72 -41.06 -43.62
N GLN A 331 11.54 -41.08 -44.22
CA GLN A 331 10.49 -40.08 -44.00
C GLN A 331 9.83 -40.24 -42.63
N GLY A 332 9.61 -41.47 -42.16
CA GLY A 332 9.19 -41.74 -40.77
C GLY A 332 10.26 -41.37 -39.74
N GLN A 333 11.55 -41.54 -40.07
CA GLN A 333 12.65 -41.03 -39.23
C GLN A 333 12.70 -39.50 -39.21
N LEU A 334 12.46 -38.85 -40.34
CA LEU A 334 12.39 -37.38 -40.43
C LEU A 334 11.26 -36.83 -39.55
N THR A 335 10.04 -37.37 -39.67
CA THR A 335 8.90 -36.88 -38.88
C THR A 335 9.11 -37.09 -37.38
N HIS A 336 9.73 -38.20 -36.95
CA HIS A 336 10.10 -38.42 -35.54
C HIS A 336 11.09 -37.35 -35.04
N LEU A 337 12.12 -37.03 -35.83
CA LEU A 337 13.10 -36.00 -35.48
C LEU A 337 12.50 -34.59 -35.51
N GLU A 338 11.52 -34.33 -36.39
CA GLU A 338 10.74 -33.08 -36.38
C GLU A 338 9.85 -32.98 -35.13
N GLU A 339 9.21 -34.06 -34.69
CA GLU A 339 8.42 -34.13 -33.44
C GLU A 339 9.30 -33.96 -32.19
N GLU A 340 10.49 -34.58 -32.14
CA GLU A 340 11.49 -34.37 -31.08
C GLU A 340 12.02 -32.93 -31.06
N LEU A 341 12.24 -32.31 -32.24
CA LEU A 341 12.69 -30.93 -32.34
C LEU A 341 11.63 -29.93 -31.88
N VAL A 342 10.35 -30.17 -32.23
CA VAL A 342 9.20 -29.35 -31.82
C VAL A 342 8.92 -29.48 -30.33
N SER A 343 8.85 -30.70 -29.79
CA SER A 343 8.65 -30.92 -28.35
C SER A 343 9.83 -30.40 -27.52
N GLY A 344 11.07 -30.58 -27.98
CA GLY A 344 12.24 -29.93 -27.43
C GLY A 344 12.22 -28.39 -27.55
N GLY A 345 11.49 -27.85 -28.53
CA GLY A 345 11.18 -26.41 -28.65
C GLY A 345 10.31 -25.92 -27.52
N VAL A 346 9.13 -26.53 -27.35
CA VAL A 346 8.18 -26.21 -26.26
C VAL A 346 8.86 -26.27 -24.89
N LEU A 347 9.63 -27.34 -24.62
CA LEU A 347 10.38 -27.48 -23.36
C LEU A 347 11.42 -26.37 -23.12
N ARG A 348 12.04 -25.82 -24.17
CA ARG A 348 12.94 -24.66 -24.04
C ARG A 348 12.17 -23.37 -23.76
N ASP A 349 11.01 -23.19 -24.37
CA ASP A 349 10.18 -22.00 -24.18
C ASP A 349 9.52 -21.97 -22.80
N ASP A 350 9.06 -23.12 -22.28
CA ASP A 350 8.62 -23.27 -20.89
C ASP A 350 9.74 -22.95 -19.89
N LEU A 351 10.96 -23.48 -20.12
CA LEU A 351 12.12 -23.20 -19.28
C LEU A 351 12.54 -21.72 -19.34
N ASN A 352 12.47 -21.09 -20.53
CA ASN A 352 12.70 -19.67 -20.70
C ASN A 352 11.65 -18.82 -19.99
N PHE A 353 10.37 -19.22 -20.03
CA PHE A 353 9.29 -18.54 -19.33
C PHE A 353 9.47 -18.60 -17.80
N GLU A 354 9.83 -19.77 -17.25
CA GLU A 354 10.12 -19.91 -15.82
C GLU A 354 11.37 -19.11 -15.41
N LYS A 355 12.44 -19.15 -16.23
CA LYS A 355 13.62 -18.29 -16.05
C LYS A 355 13.27 -16.81 -16.05
N GLN A 356 12.34 -16.35 -16.87
CA GLN A 356 11.84 -14.97 -16.84
C GLN A 356 11.06 -14.64 -15.55
N LYS A 357 10.32 -15.58 -14.96
CA LYS A 357 9.68 -15.38 -13.64
C LYS A 357 10.75 -15.24 -12.54
N TYR A 358 11.73 -16.14 -12.52
CA TYR A 358 12.82 -16.08 -11.54
C TYR A 358 13.67 -14.82 -11.68
N LEU A 359 13.95 -14.35 -12.90
CA LEU A 359 14.61 -13.06 -13.13
C LEU A 359 13.80 -11.89 -12.54
N LYS A 360 12.50 -11.79 -12.85
CA LYS A 360 11.62 -10.75 -12.30
C LYS A 360 11.54 -10.78 -10.77
N PHE A 361 11.57 -11.97 -10.16
CA PHE A 361 11.65 -12.12 -8.71
C PHE A 361 12.99 -11.63 -8.14
N LEU A 362 14.12 -11.97 -8.80
CA LEU A 362 15.45 -11.49 -8.44
C LEU A 362 15.60 -9.97 -8.60
N ASP A 363 14.98 -9.37 -9.63
CA ASP A 363 14.93 -7.91 -9.80
C ASP A 363 14.19 -7.26 -8.61
N GLN A 364 12.99 -7.75 -8.27
CA GLN A 364 12.22 -7.25 -7.12
C GLN A 364 12.96 -7.43 -5.78
N LEU A 365 13.65 -8.55 -5.59
CA LEU A 365 14.43 -8.82 -4.39
C LEU A 365 15.67 -7.91 -4.29
N SER A 366 16.32 -7.65 -5.42
CA SER A 366 17.43 -6.70 -5.54
C SER A 366 16.99 -5.28 -5.16
N GLU A 367 15.82 -4.85 -5.64
CA GLU A 367 15.20 -3.55 -5.30
C GLU A 367 14.99 -3.40 -3.79
N LYS A 368 14.40 -4.40 -3.13
CA LYS A 368 14.16 -4.33 -1.67
C LYS A 368 15.45 -4.37 -0.86
N MET A 369 16.53 -4.95 -1.39
CA MET A 369 17.86 -4.98 -0.76
C MET A 369 18.76 -3.77 -1.12
N LYS A 370 18.32 -2.92 -2.06
CA LYS A 370 19.06 -1.80 -2.66
C LYS A 370 20.32 -2.25 -3.41
N LEU A 371 20.15 -3.25 -4.27
CA LEU A 371 21.20 -3.87 -5.10
C LEU A 371 21.04 -3.56 -6.59
N ASP A 372 20.03 -2.78 -6.99
CA ASP A 372 19.57 -2.59 -8.38
C ASP A 372 20.69 -2.33 -9.39
N GLN A 373 21.56 -1.37 -9.10
CA GLN A 373 22.70 -1.01 -9.97
C GLN A 373 23.66 -2.18 -10.16
N MET A 374 23.93 -2.95 -9.11
CA MET A 374 24.81 -4.12 -9.14
C MET A 374 24.12 -5.32 -9.81
N ALA A 375 22.82 -5.49 -9.60
CA ALA A 375 22.04 -6.54 -10.26
C ALA A 375 21.93 -6.31 -11.78
N ALA A 376 21.76 -5.06 -12.22
CA ALA A 376 21.69 -4.70 -13.64
C ALA A 376 22.92 -5.14 -14.45
N GLU A 377 24.11 -5.11 -13.83
CA GLU A 377 25.40 -5.45 -14.45
C GLU A 377 25.76 -6.94 -14.33
N LEU A 378 25.03 -7.72 -13.53
CA LEU A 378 25.33 -9.12 -13.22
C LEU A 378 24.41 -10.14 -13.90
N GLY A 379 25.00 -11.27 -14.31
CA GLY A 379 24.28 -12.46 -14.77
C GLY A 379 23.51 -13.18 -13.65
N PHE A 380 22.54 -14.01 -14.02
CA PHE A 380 21.57 -14.65 -13.13
C PHE A 380 22.18 -15.28 -11.86
N ASP A 381 23.22 -16.12 -12.01
CA ASP A 381 23.84 -16.83 -10.89
C ASP A 381 24.54 -15.86 -9.92
N MET A 382 25.24 -14.85 -10.46
CA MET A 382 25.95 -13.85 -9.65
C MET A 382 24.99 -12.91 -8.90
N ARG A 383 23.78 -12.68 -9.42
CA ARG A 383 22.73 -11.94 -8.69
C ARG A 383 22.28 -12.70 -7.43
N LEU A 384 22.18 -14.02 -7.50
CA LEU A 384 21.86 -14.89 -6.36
C LEU A 384 22.94 -14.79 -5.26
N ASP A 385 24.21 -14.89 -5.61
CA ASP A 385 25.33 -14.77 -4.66
C ASP A 385 25.38 -13.39 -3.98
N VAL A 386 25.15 -12.30 -4.74
CA VAL A 386 25.13 -10.94 -4.20
C VAL A 386 23.93 -10.70 -3.27
N VAL A 387 22.76 -11.25 -3.59
CA VAL A 387 21.57 -11.23 -2.71
C VAL A 387 21.83 -12.00 -1.41
N LEU A 388 22.50 -13.17 -1.46
CA LEU A 388 22.87 -13.94 -0.28
C LEU A 388 23.86 -13.18 0.62
N ALA A 389 24.96 -12.67 0.03
CA ALA A 389 25.97 -11.90 0.77
C ALA A 389 25.38 -10.64 1.43
N ARG A 390 24.44 -9.97 0.76
CA ARG A 390 23.70 -8.83 1.29
C ARG A 390 22.76 -9.22 2.43
N THR A 391 22.11 -10.37 2.34
CA THR A 391 21.24 -10.92 3.40
C THR A 391 22.05 -11.20 4.67
N GLU A 392 23.21 -11.85 4.55
CA GLU A 392 24.12 -12.07 5.67
C GLU A 392 24.58 -10.76 6.32
N GLN A 393 24.91 -9.74 5.52
CA GLN A 393 25.33 -8.43 6.02
C GLN A 393 24.23 -7.80 6.89
N LEU A 394 22.97 -7.83 6.45
CA LEU A 394 21.83 -7.27 7.18
C LEU A 394 21.61 -7.98 8.52
N VAL A 395 21.64 -9.32 8.54
CA VAL A 395 21.52 -10.13 9.77
C VAL A 395 22.62 -9.81 10.78
N ARG A 396 23.87 -9.63 10.32
CA ARG A 396 25.00 -9.23 11.18
C ARG A 396 24.81 -7.83 11.78
N LEU A 397 24.29 -6.88 11.01
CA LEU A 397 24.01 -5.51 11.47
C LEU A 397 22.89 -5.48 12.53
N GLU A 398 21.80 -6.21 12.31
CA GLU A 398 20.68 -6.27 13.25
C GLU A 398 21.07 -6.94 14.57
N SER A 399 21.84 -8.04 14.51
CA SER A 399 22.40 -8.71 15.69
C SER A 399 23.24 -7.77 16.56
N ASN A 400 24.11 -6.96 15.93
CA ASN A 400 24.92 -5.96 16.63
C ASN A 400 24.04 -4.89 17.32
N ALA A 401 23.01 -4.38 16.63
CA ALA A 401 22.08 -3.40 17.19
C ALA A 401 21.28 -3.96 18.38
N VAL A 402 20.92 -5.25 18.37
CA VAL A 402 20.27 -5.92 19.51
C VAL A 402 21.23 -6.01 20.71
N ILE A 403 22.51 -6.32 20.49
CA ILE A 403 23.54 -6.38 21.55
C ILE A 403 23.78 -4.99 22.18
N GLU A 404 23.84 -3.94 21.36
CA GLU A 404 23.97 -2.56 21.85
C GLU A 404 22.74 -2.13 22.67
N ASN A 405 21.52 -2.34 22.15
CA ASN A 405 20.28 -2.02 22.87
C ASN A 405 20.16 -2.77 24.20
N LYS A 406 20.54 -4.05 24.25
CA LYS A 406 20.62 -4.84 25.49
C LYS A 406 21.59 -4.23 26.52
N THR A 407 22.72 -3.69 26.04
CA THR A 407 23.72 -3.02 26.87
C THR A 407 23.20 -1.68 27.42
N ILE A 408 22.54 -0.88 26.58
CA ILE A 408 21.90 0.39 26.97
C ILE A 408 20.80 0.13 28.02
N ALA A 409 19.93 -0.86 27.79
CA ALA A 409 18.86 -1.24 28.72
C ALA A 409 19.41 -1.62 30.10
N HIS A 410 20.46 -2.45 30.15
CA HIS A 410 21.10 -2.82 31.43
C HIS A 410 21.76 -1.62 32.13
N ASN A 411 22.33 -0.67 31.38
CA ASN A 411 22.88 0.57 31.93
C ASN A 411 21.79 1.48 32.53
N LEU A 412 20.63 1.58 31.88
CA LEU A 412 19.47 2.30 32.42
C LEU A 412 18.89 1.62 33.67
N GLN A 413 18.78 0.29 33.66
CA GLN A 413 18.32 -0.49 34.82
C GLN A 413 19.21 -0.27 36.05
N ARG A 414 20.53 -0.24 35.88
CA ARG A 414 21.48 0.08 36.97
C ARG A 414 21.29 1.51 37.49
N LYS A 415 21.18 2.51 36.61
CA LYS A 415 20.91 3.91 37.01
C LYS A 415 19.60 4.05 37.79
N LEU A 416 18.54 3.36 37.37
CA LEU A 416 17.23 3.38 38.03
C LEU A 416 17.31 2.79 39.45
N LYS A 417 18.01 1.67 39.64
CA LYS A 417 18.23 1.08 40.98
C LYS A 417 18.91 2.08 41.93
N THR A 418 20.00 2.72 41.52
CA THR A 418 20.72 3.69 42.36
C THR A 418 19.89 4.92 42.70
N GLN A 419 19.02 5.40 41.80
CA GLN A 419 18.11 6.51 42.12
C GLN A 419 17.01 6.09 43.11
N LYS A 420 16.51 4.85 43.04
CA LYS A 420 15.53 4.30 44.00
C LYS A 420 16.12 4.22 45.41
N GLU A 421 17.32 3.65 45.54
CA GLU A 421 18.06 3.56 46.81
C GLU A 421 18.32 4.97 47.41
N ARG A 422 18.65 5.95 46.57
CA ARG A 422 18.84 7.36 46.99
C ARG A 422 17.53 8.03 47.43
N LEU A 423 16.39 7.68 46.83
CA LEU A 423 15.09 8.18 47.23
C LEU A 423 14.65 7.59 48.58
N GLU A 424 14.81 6.28 48.76
CA GLU A 424 14.49 5.56 50.00
C GLU A 424 15.31 6.11 51.20
N SER A 425 16.60 6.38 50.98
CA SER A 425 17.46 7.06 51.97
C SER A 425 16.96 8.46 52.35
N LYS A 426 16.47 9.25 51.38
CA LYS A 426 15.90 10.58 51.65
C LYS A 426 14.58 10.50 52.41
N GLU A 427 13.71 9.55 52.07
CA GLU A 427 12.42 9.38 52.75
C GLU A 427 12.63 8.95 54.21
N LEU A 428 13.61 8.08 54.49
CA LEU A 428 14.00 7.74 55.87
C LEU A 428 14.44 9.00 56.64
N HIS A 429 15.27 9.86 56.05
CA HIS A 429 15.68 11.12 56.68
C HIS A 429 14.50 12.09 56.90
N MET A 430 13.59 12.23 55.94
CA MET A 430 12.38 13.03 56.09
C MET A 430 11.49 12.54 57.23
N ASN A 431 11.37 11.22 57.43
CA ASN A 431 10.58 10.66 58.52
C ASN A 431 11.24 10.87 59.90
N LEU A 432 12.57 10.83 60.00
CA LEU A 432 13.29 11.23 61.22
C LEU A 432 13.08 12.73 61.54
N LEU A 433 13.10 13.60 60.53
CA LEU A 433 12.81 15.03 60.72
C LEU A 433 11.36 15.27 61.18
N ARG A 434 10.37 14.60 60.55
CA ARG A 434 8.96 14.64 60.97
C ARG A 434 8.80 14.23 62.44
N GLN A 435 9.46 13.14 62.87
CA GLN A 435 9.45 12.70 64.27
C GLN A 435 10.08 13.74 65.21
N LYS A 436 11.22 14.36 64.85
CA LYS A 436 11.84 15.37 65.72
C LYS A 436 11.02 16.66 65.82
N ILE A 437 10.32 17.06 64.76
CA ILE A 437 9.39 18.19 64.79
C ILE A 437 8.25 17.93 65.80
N ALA A 438 7.58 16.78 65.71
CA ALA A 438 6.49 16.43 66.62
C ALA A 438 6.91 16.44 68.10
N HIS A 439 8.12 15.94 68.41
CA HIS A 439 8.70 15.99 69.76
C HIS A 439 8.96 17.44 70.22
N LEU A 440 9.44 18.33 69.35
CA LEU A 440 9.67 19.75 69.69
C LEU A 440 8.34 20.52 69.88
N GLU A 441 7.29 20.15 69.15
CA GLU A 441 5.95 20.70 69.34
C GLU A 441 5.35 20.25 70.69
N GLN A 442 5.55 19.00 71.09
CA GLN A 442 5.14 18.50 72.41
C GLN A 442 5.90 19.21 73.55
N GLU A 443 7.22 19.41 73.42
CA GLU A 443 8.00 20.21 74.39
C GLU A 443 7.47 21.66 74.49
N LYS A 444 7.12 22.27 73.36
CA LYS A 444 6.56 23.64 73.33
C LYS A 444 5.21 23.72 74.06
N GLN A 445 4.33 22.73 73.88
CA GLN A 445 3.05 22.67 74.59
C GLN A 445 3.25 22.58 76.11
N VAL A 446 4.14 21.69 76.58
CA VAL A 446 4.45 21.55 78.02
C VAL A 446 5.01 22.85 78.61
N ARG A 447 5.95 23.51 77.92
CA ARG A 447 6.49 24.81 78.36
C ARG A 447 5.42 25.91 78.41
N SER A 448 4.43 25.85 77.51
CA SER A 448 3.31 26.81 77.49
C SER A 448 2.37 26.62 78.70
N ALA A 449 2.13 25.40 79.16
CA ALA A 449 1.29 25.13 80.32
C ALA A 449 1.92 25.70 81.61
N VAL A 450 3.21 25.42 81.84
CA VAL A 450 3.98 25.94 82.99
C VAL A 450 4.02 27.49 83.03
N MET A 451 3.94 28.15 81.87
CA MET A 451 3.85 29.61 81.81
C MET A 451 2.50 30.14 82.32
N VAL A 452 1.38 29.43 82.05
CA VAL A 452 0.04 29.80 82.54
C VAL A 452 -0.05 29.64 84.05
N GLU A 453 0.41 28.50 84.60
CA GLU A 453 0.45 28.25 86.05
C GLU A 453 1.20 29.36 86.81
N ARG A 454 2.32 29.83 86.24
CA ARG A 454 3.11 30.94 86.80
C ARG A 454 2.32 32.25 86.85
N ASP A 455 1.55 32.56 85.82
CA ASP A 455 0.78 33.82 85.76
C ASP A 455 -0.48 33.79 86.64
N GLU A 456 -1.09 32.62 86.84
CA GLU A 456 -2.10 32.43 87.89
C GLU A 456 -1.51 32.68 89.28
N ALA A 457 -0.34 32.12 89.58
CA ALA A 457 0.37 32.38 90.83
C ALA A 457 0.68 33.88 91.02
N ASN A 458 1.18 34.57 89.97
CA ASN A 458 1.40 36.02 89.98
C ASN A 458 0.13 36.82 90.32
N VAL A 459 -1.05 36.39 89.84
CA VAL A 459 -2.34 37.02 90.17
C VAL A 459 -2.71 36.82 91.65
N THR A 460 -2.41 35.67 92.26
CA THR A 460 -2.64 35.46 93.71
C THR A 460 -1.77 36.37 94.58
N ILE A 461 -0.48 36.53 94.23
CA ILE A 461 0.46 37.40 94.95
C ILE A 461 -0.02 38.86 94.95
N ARG A 462 -0.47 39.37 93.79
CA ARG A 462 -1.04 40.72 93.67
C ARG A 462 -2.31 40.93 94.52
N LYS A 463 -3.15 39.89 94.69
CA LYS A 463 -4.32 39.95 95.60
C LYS A 463 -3.91 40.04 97.07
N LEU A 464 -2.83 39.37 97.46
CA LEU A 464 -2.30 39.42 98.83
C LEU A 464 -1.63 40.77 99.15
N GLN A 465 -0.85 41.34 98.22
CA GLN A 465 -0.25 42.68 98.38
C GLN A 465 -1.33 43.75 98.65
N LYS A 466 -2.41 43.76 97.86
CA LYS A 466 -3.60 44.63 98.07
C LYS A 466 -4.39 44.36 99.36
N LYS A 467 -4.01 43.36 100.16
CA LYS A 467 -4.53 43.12 101.52
C LYS A 467 -3.57 43.66 102.58
N VAL A 468 -2.26 43.50 102.39
CA VAL A 468 -1.21 44.12 103.21
C VAL A 468 -1.31 45.65 103.20
N GLU A 469 -1.47 46.27 102.02
CA GLU A 469 -1.62 47.72 101.86
C GLU A 469 -2.80 48.31 102.66
N ARG A 470 -3.89 47.55 102.83
CA ARG A 470 -5.07 47.97 103.60
C ARG A 470 -4.79 47.92 105.11
N LEU A 471 -4.25 46.79 105.58
CA LEU A 471 -3.86 46.62 106.99
C LEU A 471 -2.80 47.67 107.42
N GLN A 472 -1.91 48.09 106.51
CA GLN A 472 -0.95 49.16 106.78
C GLN A 472 -1.61 50.54 106.96
N LYS A 473 -2.69 50.85 106.22
CA LYS A 473 -3.47 52.10 106.39
C LYS A 473 -4.31 52.08 107.66
N GLU A 474 -4.95 50.96 107.96
CA GLU A 474 -5.67 50.76 109.24
C GLU A 474 -4.71 50.94 110.43
N LEU A 475 -3.47 50.45 110.32
CA LEU A 475 -2.43 50.64 111.33
C LEU A 475 -1.94 52.10 111.46
N SER A 476 -1.92 52.90 110.40
CA SER A 476 -1.52 54.33 110.50
C SER A 476 -2.60 55.15 111.21
N VAL A 477 -3.87 54.99 110.83
CA VAL A 477 -5.01 55.65 111.49
C VAL A 477 -5.06 55.30 112.99
N CYS A 478 -4.84 54.03 113.35
CA CYS A 478 -4.75 53.63 114.76
C CYS A 478 -3.57 54.26 115.52
N ARG A 479 -2.46 54.59 114.85
CA ARG A 479 -1.33 55.32 115.46
C ARG A 479 -1.63 56.81 115.63
N GLU A 480 -2.26 57.43 114.63
CA GLU A 480 -2.69 58.83 114.64
C GLU A 480 -3.66 59.09 115.81
N LEU A 481 -4.68 58.24 115.97
CA LEU A 481 -5.60 58.27 117.12
C LEU A 481 -4.87 58.05 118.46
N ASN A 482 -3.85 57.20 118.51
CA ASN A 482 -3.06 56.97 119.73
C ASN A 482 -2.22 58.21 120.11
N THR A 483 -1.70 58.95 119.12
CA THR A 483 -1.03 60.24 119.37
C THR A 483 -2.00 61.34 119.80
N GLU A 484 -3.21 61.38 119.22
CA GLU A 484 -4.24 62.35 119.60
C GLU A 484 -4.74 62.14 121.05
N LEU A 485 -4.94 60.88 121.45
CA LEU A 485 -5.30 60.52 122.83
C LEU A 485 -4.19 60.88 123.83
N LYS A 486 -2.91 60.83 123.43
CA LYS A 486 -1.78 61.27 124.26
C LYS A 486 -1.74 62.79 124.44
N ALA A 487 -2.07 63.55 123.39
CA ALA A 487 -2.20 65.01 123.51
C ALA A 487 -3.34 65.38 124.48
N LYS A 488 -4.54 64.81 124.29
CA LYS A 488 -5.70 65.03 125.17
C LYS A 488 -5.43 64.65 126.63
N LEU A 489 -4.60 63.63 126.88
CA LEU A 489 -4.16 63.26 128.22
C LEU A 489 -3.18 64.29 128.84
N ALA A 490 -2.32 64.91 128.03
CA ALA A 490 -1.45 66.01 128.50
C ALA A 490 -2.28 67.25 128.88
N ASP A 491 -3.22 67.66 128.02
CA ASP A 491 -4.14 68.79 128.28
C ASP A 491 -4.94 68.57 129.58
N THR A 492 -5.43 67.34 129.79
CA THR A 492 -6.17 66.95 131.00
C THR A 492 -5.29 67.05 132.26
N ASN A 493 -4.00 66.74 132.17
CA ASN A 493 -3.07 66.88 133.29
C ASN A 493 -2.76 68.35 133.60
N GLU A 494 -2.64 69.22 132.59
CA GLU A 494 -2.44 70.67 132.80
C GLU A 494 -3.67 71.31 133.48
N LEU A 495 -4.88 70.94 133.05
CA LEU A 495 -6.13 71.36 133.71
C LEU A 495 -6.20 70.89 135.17
N LYS A 496 -5.68 69.69 135.47
CA LYS A 496 -5.63 69.14 136.83
C LYS A 496 -4.65 69.91 137.73
N ILE A 497 -3.51 70.37 137.19
CA ILE A 497 -2.56 71.26 137.89
C ILE A 497 -3.23 72.59 138.22
N LYS A 498 -3.82 73.26 137.21
CA LYS A 498 -4.54 74.54 137.39
C LYS A 498 -5.67 74.45 138.42
N THR A 499 -6.39 73.33 138.45
CA THR A 499 -7.44 73.07 139.45
C THR A 499 -6.89 72.99 140.88
N LEU A 500 -5.73 72.35 141.08
CA LEU A 500 -5.08 72.27 142.39
C LEU A 500 -4.56 73.65 142.85
N GLU A 501 -4.00 74.45 141.95
CA GLU A 501 -3.54 75.82 142.24
C GLU A 501 -4.72 76.73 142.65
N GLN A 502 -5.83 76.67 141.92
CA GLN A 502 -7.06 77.39 142.26
C GLN A 502 -7.64 76.95 143.62
N THR A 503 -7.64 75.64 143.89
CA THR A 503 -8.12 75.10 145.19
C THR A 503 -7.32 75.67 146.36
N LYS A 504 -5.99 75.76 146.21
CA LYS A 504 -5.10 76.33 147.23
C LYS A 504 -5.34 77.82 147.45
N ALA A 505 -5.54 78.59 146.38
CA ALA A 505 -5.87 80.01 146.47
C ALA A 505 -7.21 80.28 147.18
N ILE A 506 -8.23 79.45 146.93
CA ILE A 506 -9.53 79.52 147.62
C ILE A 506 -9.36 79.24 149.13
N GLU A 507 -8.52 78.29 149.50
CA GLU A 507 -8.29 77.94 150.90
C GLU A 507 -7.64 79.08 151.70
N ASP A 508 -6.67 79.78 151.10
CA ASP A 508 -6.01 80.94 151.74
C ASP A 508 -6.92 82.19 151.76
N LEU A 509 -7.77 82.39 150.74
CA LEU A 509 -8.81 83.42 150.76
C LEU A 509 -9.80 83.21 151.91
N ASN A 510 -10.28 81.97 152.13
CA ASN A 510 -11.16 81.65 153.27
C ASN A 510 -10.50 81.95 154.62
N LYS A 511 -9.21 81.61 154.80
CA LYS A 511 -8.43 81.96 156.00
C LYS A 511 -8.28 83.47 156.22
N SER A 512 -8.45 84.30 155.18
CA SER A 512 -8.47 85.77 155.29
C SER A 512 -9.87 86.31 155.61
N ARG A 513 -10.93 85.76 155.01
CA ARG A 513 -12.34 86.08 155.29
C ARG A 513 -12.65 85.92 156.78
N ASP A 514 -12.28 84.79 157.38
CA ASP A 514 -12.60 84.48 158.77
C ASP A 514 -11.87 85.37 159.80
N LYS A 515 -10.83 86.08 159.37
CA LYS A 515 -10.17 87.13 160.16
C LYS A 515 -10.90 88.47 160.02
N LEU A 516 -11.37 88.80 158.81
CA LEU A 516 -12.19 89.99 158.54
C LEU A 516 -13.55 89.94 159.27
N GLU A 517 -14.23 88.80 159.27
CA GLU A 517 -15.50 88.59 160.00
C GLU A 517 -15.35 88.93 161.50
N LYS A 518 -14.28 88.42 162.13
CA LYS A 518 -13.95 88.65 163.55
C LYS A 518 -13.48 90.08 163.86
N MET A 519 -13.11 90.87 162.85
CA MET A 519 -12.87 92.31 163.00
C MET A 519 -14.16 93.12 162.84
N LYS A 520 -15.03 92.74 161.90
CA LYS A 520 -16.36 93.34 161.69
C LYS A 520 -17.22 93.26 162.95
N GLU A 521 -17.37 92.07 163.57
CA GLU A 521 -18.14 91.90 164.81
C GLU A 521 -17.66 92.81 165.97
N LYS A 522 -16.35 93.08 166.03
CA LYS A 522 -15.75 93.98 167.02
C LYS A 522 -15.95 95.45 166.70
N ALA A 523 -16.11 95.81 165.43
CA ALA A 523 -16.44 97.16 165.00
C ALA A 523 -17.92 97.47 165.24
N GLU A 524 -18.83 96.55 164.87
CA GLU A 524 -20.28 96.71 165.04
C GLU A 524 -20.67 96.91 166.53
N LYS A 525 -20.04 96.15 167.44
CA LYS A 525 -20.24 96.33 168.90
C LYS A 525 -19.77 97.68 169.43
N LYS A 526 -18.78 98.32 168.81
CA LYS A 526 -18.36 99.70 169.16
C LYS A 526 -19.27 100.76 168.54
N LEU A 527 -19.69 100.55 167.29
CA LEU A 527 -20.60 101.47 166.59
C LEU A 527 -21.91 101.67 167.36
N LEU A 528 -22.43 100.60 167.97
CA LEU A 528 -23.64 100.63 168.77
C LEU A 528 -23.54 101.49 170.04
N SER A 529 -22.40 101.53 170.75
CA SER A 529 -22.27 102.39 171.95
C SER A 529 -22.11 103.87 171.57
N VAL A 530 -21.31 104.16 170.54
CA VAL A 530 -21.13 105.53 170.01
C VAL A 530 -22.45 106.10 169.48
N LYS A 531 -23.35 105.26 168.93
CA LYS A 531 -24.68 105.71 168.51
C LYS A 531 -25.54 106.19 169.69
N SER A 532 -25.55 105.47 170.81
CA SER A 532 -26.28 105.90 172.02
C SER A 532 -25.70 107.15 172.68
N GLU A 533 -24.40 107.42 172.51
CA GLU A 533 -23.75 108.66 172.99
C GLU A 533 -24.10 109.87 172.09
N LEU A 534 -24.29 109.66 170.79
CA LEU A 534 -24.62 110.74 169.85
C LEU A 534 -26.04 111.29 170.07
N GLU A 535 -27.02 110.40 170.31
CA GLU A 535 -28.44 110.76 170.43
C GLU A 535 -28.75 111.67 171.63
N THR A 536 -27.94 111.66 172.70
CA THR A 536 -28.06 112.62 173.81
C THR A 536 -27.54 114.00 173.43
N THR A 537 -26.37 114.08 172.77
CA THR A 537 -25.75 115.36 172.37
C THR A 537 -26.54 116.14 171.31
N GLU A 538 -27.31 115.45 170.45
CA GLU A 538 -28.16 116.11 169.45
C GLU A 538 -29.34 116.87 170.08
N HIS A 539 -29.69 116.57 171.34
CA HIS A 539 -30.78 117.23 172.05
C HIS A 539 -30.38 118.64 172.51
N GLU A 540 -29.25 118.78 173.22
CA GLU A 540 -28.72 120.07 173.71
C GLU A 540 -28.38 121.05 172.58
N ALA A 541 -27.89 120.54 171.44
CA ALA A 541 -27.47 121.35 170.31
C ALA A 541 -28.63 122.16 169.67
N LYS A 542 -29.87 121.67 169.76
CA LYS A 542 -31.04 122.33 169.14
C LYS A 542 -31.50 123.55 169.95
N GLU A 543 -31.46 123.49 171.27
CA GLU A 543 -31.96 124.56 172.16
C GLU A 543 -31.09 125.83 172.14
N ASN A 544 -29.80 125.72 171.80
CA ASN A 544 -28.91 126.87 171.67
C ASN A 544 -29.05 127.59 170.32
N LYS A 545 -29.48 126.90 169.26
CA LYS A 545 -29.52 127.44 167.89
C LYS A 545 -30.56 128.56 167.71
N GLU A 546 -31.71 128.43 168.37
CA GLU A 546 -32.83 129.34 168.16
C GLU A 546 -32.59 130.72 168.82
N ARG A 547 -31.87 130.76 169.96
CA ARG A 547 -31.46 132.00 170.64
C ARG A 547 -30.61 132.93 169.76
N ALA A 548 -29.73 132.37 168.93
CA ALA A 548 -28.83 133.16 168.09
C ALA A 548 -29.52 133.85 166.90
N ARG A 549 -30.61 133.28 166.38
CA ARG A 549 -31.30 133.78 165.18
C ARG A 549 -31.84 135.20 165.36
N ASN A 550 -32.39 135.49 166.54
CA ASN A 550 -33.07 136.76 166.85
C ASN A 550 -32.12 137.99 166.91
N MET A 551 -30.80 137.78 167.00
CA MET A 551 -29.82 138.90 167.05
C MET A 551 -29.41 139.42 165.67
N LEU A 552 -29.48 138.59 164.62
CA LEU A 552 -28.83 138.90 163.32
C LEU A 552 -29.58 139.96 162.50
N GLU A 553 -30.89 140.03 162.66
CA GLU A 553 -31.77 140.82 161.79
C GLU A 553 -31.62 142.34 162.01
N VAL A 554 -31.37 142.75 163.26
CA VAL A 554 -31.16 144.16 163.66
C VAL A 554 -29.98 144.78 162.89
N VAL A 555 -28.83 144.10 162.89
CA VAL A 555 -27.56 144.57 162.30
C VAL A 555 -27.66 144.78 160.78
N THR A 556 -28.55 144.04 160.11
CA THR A 556 -28.67 144.06 158.64
C THR A 556 -29.30 145.37 158.12
N SER A 557 -29.96 146.15 158.98
CA SER A 557 -30.63 147.39 158.61
C SER A 557 -29.67 148.57 158.36
N GLU A 558 -28.64 148.72 159.20
CA GLU A 558 -27.78 149.91 159.23
C GLU A 558 -26.77 149.96 158.06
N MET A 559 -26.24 148.81 157.65
CA MET A 559 -25.20 148.69 156.62
C MET A 559 -25.60 149.30 155.26
N LYS A 560 -26.90 149.38 154.94
CA LYS A 560 -27.40 149.85 153.64
C LYS A 560 -27.29 151.37 153.43
N THR A 561 -27.24 152.18 154.49
CA THR A 561 -27.27 153.65 154.35
C THR A 561 -25.89 154.23 154.00
N LEU A 562 -24.82 153.76 154.65
CA LEU A 562 -23.46 154.30 154.44
C LEU A 562 -22.93 154.14 153.01
N LYS A 563 -23.30 153.06 152.30
CA LYS A 563 -22.68 152.77 151.00
C LYS A 563 -22.97 153.83 149.92
N LYS A 564 -24.10 154.54 150.01
CA LYS A 564 -24.63 155.36 148.91
C LYS A 564 -23.98 156.75 148.78
N SER A 565 -23.33 157.27 149.83
CA SER A 565 -22.69 158.59 149.81
C SER A 565 -21.32 158.61 149.13
N LEU A 566 -20.66 157.46 149.02
CA LEU A 566 -19.29 157.36 148.49
C LEU A 566 -19.21 157.51 146.96
N GLU A 567 -20.17 156.93 146.23
CA GLU A 567 -20.20 156.86 144.75
C GLU A 567 -20.37 158.23 144.04
N GLU A 568 -20.65 159.30 144.79
CA GLU A 568 -20.75 160.66 144.25
C GLU A 568 -19.46 161.46 144.36
N ALA A 569 -18.48 161.02 145.18
CA ALA A 569 -17.18 161.69 145.29
C ALA A 569 -16.36 161.52 144.00
N GLU A 570 -16.16 160.27 143.55
CA GLU A 570 -15.36 159.91 142.36
C GLU A 570 -15.82 160.60 141.06
N LYS A 571 -17.12 160.94 140.97
CA LYS A 571 -17.71 161.59 139.78
C LYS A 571 -17.30 163.06 139.63
N ARG A 572 -16.74 163.70 140.66
CA ARG A 572 -16.21 165.07 140.59
C ARG A 572 -14.78 165.12 140.05
N GLU A 573 -13.93 164.24 140.56
CA GLU A 573 -12.50 164.18 140.23
C GLU A 573 -12.24 163.99 138.74
N ARG A 574 -12.97 163.06 138.10
CA ARG A 574 -12.83 162.72 136.68
C ARG A 574 -12.94 163.94 135.74
N LYS A 575 -13.80 164.91 136.06
CA LYS A 575 -14.04 166.11 135.24
C LYS A 575 -12.91 167.13 135.24
N LEU A 576 -12.02 167.10 136.23
CA LEU A 576 -10.87 168.03 136.31
C LEU A 576 -9.74 167.62 135.35
N VAL A 577 -9.67 166.33 135.00
CA VAL A 577 -8.67 165.81 134.04
C VAL A 577 -9.00 166.30 132.63
N ASP A 578 -10.25 166.14 132.19
CA ASP A 578 -10.72 166.53 130.85
C ASP A 578 -10.44 168.01 130.53
N PHE A 579 -10.63 168.91 131.50
CA PHE A 579 -10.42 170.36 131.33
C PHE A 579 -8.96 170.74 131.03
N ARG A 580 -8.01 170.02 131.64
CA ARG A 580 -6.56 170.26 131.49
C ARG A 580 -6.06 170.00 130.07
N GLU A 581 -6.69 169.05 129.38
CA GLU A 581 -6.32 168.63 128.04
C GLU A 581 -6.69 169.68 126.98
N VAL A 582 -7.89 170.27 127.10
CA VAL A 582 -8.42 171.28 126.15
C VAL A 582 -7.58 172.57 126.13
N VAL A 583 -7.20 173.09 127.31
CA VAL A 583 -6.40 174.34 127.40
C VAL A 583 -5.04 174.18 126.73
N SER A 584 -4.47 172.98 126.76
CA SER A 584 -3.16 172.67 126.18
C SER A 584 -3.15 172.80 124.65
N GLN A 585 -4.28 172.54 123.98
CA GLN A 585 -4.38 172.64 122.50
C GLN A 585 -4.47 174.08 121.98
N MET A 586 -5.14 174.98 122.73
CA MET A 586 -5.40 176.35 122.25
C MET A 586 -4.16 177.25 122.12
N LEU A 587 -3.04 176.89 122.76
CA LEU A 587 -1.83 177.73 122.81
C LEU A 587 -0.84 177.49 121.65
N GLY A 588 -1.14 176.58 120.71
CA GLY A 588 -0.29 176.32 119.53
C GLY A 588 1.08 175.69 119.83
N LEU A 589 1.34 175.33 121.09
CA LEU A 589 2.52 174.59 121.51
C LEU A 589 2.45 173.14 121.03
N ASN A 590 3.58 172.56 120.64
CA ASN A 590 3.60 171.19 120.14
C ASN A 590 3.40 170.17 121.28
N MET A 591 2.25 169.50 121.27
CA MET A 591 1.83 168.48 122.24
C MET A 591 2.68 167.19 122.23
N MET A 592 3.76 167.13 121.42
CA MET A 592 4.77 166.07 121.42
C MET A 592 5.93 166.26 122.42
N SER A 593 6.01 167.39 123.15
CA SER A 593 6.92 167.51 124.30
C SER A 593 6.33 168.44 125.36
N LEU A 594 6.06 168.00 126.59
CA LEU A 594 6.25 166.67 127.19
C LEU A 594 4.92 166.21 127.81
N ALA A 595 4.93 165.40 128.87
CA ALA A 595 3.98 165.68 129.94
C ALA A 595 4.33 167.09 130.45
N LEU A 596 3.66 168.13 129.95
CA LEU A 596 3.90 169.50 130.40
C LEU A 596 3.52 169.54 131.89
N PRO A 597 4.46 169.68 132.85
CA PRO A 597 4.10 170.09 134.19
C PRO A 597 3.45 171.47 134.06
N ASP A 598 2.43 171.75 134.87
CA ASP A 598 1.55 172.90 134.59
C ASP A 598 2.30 174.23 134.51
N TYR A 599 3.48 174.31 135.16
CA TYR A 599 4.40 175.43 135.05
C TYR A 599 4.86 175.76 133.62
N GLU A 600 4.88 174.87 132.62
CA GLU A 600 5.26 175.24 131.24
C GLU A 600 4.11 175.89 130.45
N ILE A 601 2.87 175.43 130.67
CA ILE A 601 1.67 176.12 130.18
C ILE A 601 1.61 177.50 130.84
N ILE A 602 1.77 177.54 132.16
CA ILE A 602 1.87 178.77 132.95
C ILE A 602 3.07 179.62 132.51
N LYS A 603 4.23 179.07 132.10
CA LYS A 603 5.44 179.85 131.72
C LYS A 603 5.49 180.29 130.25
N CYS A 604 4.60 179.76 129.41
CA CYS A 604 4.25 180.42 128.15
C CYS A 604 3.26 181.55 128.43
N LEU A 605 2.28 181.35 129.32
CA LEU A 605 1.44 182.43 129.83
C LEU A 605 2.27 183.50 130.60
N GLU A 606 3.36 183.16 131.30
CA GLU A 606 4.26 184.11 131.98
C GLU A 606 5.31 184.74 131.05
N ARG A 607 5.51 184.23 129.83
CA ARG A 607 6.17 185.00 128.76
C ARG A 607 5.21 185.91 128.01
N LEU A 608 3.91 185.68 128.15
CA LEU A 608 2.84 186.63 127.85
C LEU A 608 2.64 187.64 129.01
N ILE A 609 2.96 187.26 130.26
CA ILE A 609 2.63 188.04 131.47
C ILE A 609 3.83 188.74 132.12
N HIS A 610 4.91 188.08 132.58
CA HIS A 610 5.89 188.72 133.50
C HIS A 610 7.40 188.37 133.40
N ALA A 611 7.86 187.22 132.91
CA ALA A 611 9.16 186.63 133.31
C ALA A 611 10.42 187.53 133.12
N HIS A 612 11.33 187.75 134.08
CA HIS A 612 11.35 187.57 135.56
C HIS A 612 11.28 186.12 136.16
N GLN A 613 11.76 185.95 137.43
CA GLN A 613 11.70 184.74 138.34
C GLN A 613 12.71 183.55 138.16
N HIS A 614 13.05 182.84 139.26
CA HIS A 614 14.09 181.76 139.36
C HIS A 614 14.00 180.84 140.64
N HIS A 615 14.87 179.81 140.75
CA HIS A 615 15.23 178.90 141.90
C HIS A 615 14.38 177.64 142.26
N PHE A 616 15.10 176.57 142.69
CA PHE A 616 14.92 175.52 143.77
C PHE A 616 13.49 175.09 144.27
N VAL A 617 13.19 173.95 144.94
CA VAL A 617 13.75 172.56 145.14
C VAL A 617 12.78 171.73 146.05
N THR A 618 12.93 170.39 146.08
CA THR A 618 12.45 169.32 147.01
C THR A 618 11.74 169.63 148.36
N CYS A 619 10.65 168.88 148.68
CA CYS A 619 10.32 168.31 150.02
C CYS A 619 9.17 167.26 149.91
N ALA A 620 9.25 166.06 150.51
CA ALA A 620 8.83 165.66 151.88
C ALA A 620 7.28 165.60 152.10
N CYS A 621 6.67 164.61 152.80
CA CYS A 621 7.19 163.43 153.52
C CYS A 621 6.29 162.16 153.22
N LEU A 622 5.74 161.28 154.08
CA LEU A 622 5.69 161.10 155.55
C LEU A 622 5.72 159.58 155.93
N LYS A 623 4.79 159.05 156.76
CA LYS A 623 4.83 157.75 157.48
C LYS A 623 3.41 157.22 157.82
N ASP A 624 3.14 155.97 158.25
CA ASP A 624 4.03 154.85 158.65
C ASP A 624 3.44 153.45 158.33
N MET A 625 4.16 152.36 158.63
CA MET A 625 3.79 150.96 158.37
C MET A 625 3.48 150.11 159.62
N THR A 626 2.74 149.01 159.44
CA THR A 626 3.07 147.64 159.92
C THR A 626 2.30 146.64 159.03
N ALA A 627 2.89 145.57 158.48
CA ALA A 627 3.46 144.36 159.10
C ALA A 627 2.40 143.50 159.82
N LYS A 628 2.44 142.17 159.93
CA LYS A 628 3.17 140.98 159.42
C LYS A 628 2.90 139.91 160.52
N GLN A 629 2.97 138.63 160.18
CA GLN A 629 3.38 137.48 161.04
C GLN A 629 3.37 137.51 162.60
N ASP A 630 3.04 136.33 163.14
CA ASP A 630 3.48 135.72 164.42
C ASP A 630 2.87 136.15 165.78
N ARG A 631 2.20 135.19 166.45
CA ARG A 631 1.98 135.12 167.91
C ARG A 631 1.70 133.67 168.37
N PRO A 632 1.88 133.30 169.67
CA PRO A 632 1.97 131.89 170.09
C PRO A 632 0.74 131.32 170.87
N PRO A 633 0.77 130.96 172.18
CA PRO A 633 0.55 129.55 172.59
C PRO A 633 -0.51 129.33 173.71
N GLN A 634 -0.45 128.14 174.35
CA GLN A 634 -1.13 127.69 175.59
C GLN A 634 -2.64 127.37 175.47
N GLY A 635 -3.22 126.48 176.30
CA GLY A 635 -2.61 125.55 177.27
C GLY A 635 -3.53 125.22 178.47
N HIS A 636 -3.23 124.13 179.21
CA HIS A 636 -3.89 123.68 180.47
C HIS A 636 -5.36 123.18 180.34
N LEU A 637 -6.01 122.58 181.36
CA LEU A 637 -5.71 121.45 182.28
C LEU A 637 -6.89 121.28 183.27
N GLN A 638 -7.02 120.12 183.95
CA GLN A 638 -7.83 119.89 185.19
C GLN A 638 -9.37 120.06 185.05
N LEU A 639 -10.26 119.66 186.00
CA LEU A 639 -10.29 118.60 187.04
C LEU A 639 -11.76 118.35 187.49
N LEU A 640 -11.94 117.31 188.32
CA LEU A 640 -12.93 117.19 189.42
C LEU A 640 -14.44 116.96 189.15
N HIS A 641 -14.85 115.81 189.73
CA HIS A 641 -16.07 115.49 190.49
C HIS A 641 -17.40 115.15 189.82
#